data_AF-A0A944AXR0-F1
#
_entry.id   AF-A0A944AXR0-F1
#
_cell.length_a   1.000
_cell.length_b   1.000
_cell.length_c   1.000
_cell.angle_alpha   90.00
_cell.angle_beta   90.00
_cell.angle_gamma   90.00
#
_symmetry.space_group_name_H-M   'P 1'
#
loop_
_entity.id
_entity.type
_entity.pdbx_description
1 polymer ?
#
loop_
_entity_poly.entity_id
_entity_poly.type
_entity_poly.pdbx_seq_one_letter_code
_entity_poly.pdbx_strand_id
1 'polypeptide(L)'
;MKLIYKLLVLSISIAVLGACSGGKYIETFSVMDNFTQGDTLRADMQLDNSVFEGVVLPSKDEFFTFSARVKQKEGRQLFYKIYYQNESYKFENERAEANENFYGSWKETNVGFKPVSSSEIRDSFQIVGNPRNERLYFGGEKPSRITEEEIEKSKAIIRRDKNWLKNIEEKARANKVSLEEQLTSDILWLKGFNAEQEGEINRRERRNPRTGAYKFMLVVADKEALAALPEYIKDISKTNDKGEFVNPFVYFEDCEIEGVDVRISDRVLVARAVLDGRHGVYIDRLHYPSSRFDLQTFDTLVGVSSYLYDNALFEQYFHDINRTRTIEQIPLIADVEKGEYTLSDYNKNKSLYTEEKRLSIHPSNASLPARGIKIAKDRSYISMSNPACKDLASAKKENVGIRARIGFSYGKYRAKIKFPQLVNASGVWCGLTNAFWLAYQSDAKWNARRACGTKGYVKQSKNDNETERQTVSNYSEIDIEMIKTSKLWEKDSLGLYNPFGNQEFVLACTNWDLACPVPQDFNTGGIRQVSYKGQQFSLHRWTDTYRALTSRIALSPKVFEQDYYYYEIEWKPTEIIWRVGPSPDKMQVVGYMSEKETSIPNNQMNVIVTQEFHYSSWWLPEVFEQGLIPFPKRDLVGKIYEITIE
;
A
#
# COMPACT_ATOMS: atom_id res chain seq x y z
N MET A 1 34.34 33.42 -53.72
CA MET A 1 33.64 32.24 -54.26
C MET A 1 33.50 31.07 -53.27
N LYS A 2 34.54 30.64 -52.53
CA LYS A 2 34.43 29.51 -51.57
C LYS A 2 33.56 29.77 -50.31
N LEU A 3 33.24 31.02 -49.99
CA LEU A 3 32.42 31.38 -48.83
C LEU A 3 30.90 31.36 -49.14
N ILE A 4 30.51 31.66 -50.38
CA ILE A 4 29.11 31.65 -50.84
C ILE A 4 28.60 30.21 -50.99
N TYR A 5 29.47 29.27 -51.38
CA TYR A 5 29.12 27.85 -51.48
C TYR A 5 28.89 27.19 -50.11
N LYS A 6 29.58 27.65 -49.04
CA LYS A 6 29.35 27.15 -47.67
C LYS A 6 28.07 27.69 -47.05
N LEU A 7 27.68 28.93 -47.37
CA LEU A 7 26.40 29.50 -46.92
C LEU A 7 25.20 28.91 -47.66
N LEU A 8 25.33 28.56 -48.95
CA LEU A 8 24.24 27.91 -49.70
C LEU A 8 23.99 26.46 -49.25
N VAL A 9 25.06 25.72 -48.93
CA VAL A 9 24.94 24.35 -48.39
C VAL A 9 24.38 24.36 -46.96
N LEU A 10 24.74 25.36 -46.13
CA LEU A 10 24.15 25.50 -44.79
C LEU A 10 22.67 25.93 -44.82
N SER A 11 22.26 26.71 -45.83
CA SER A 11 20.87 27.13 -46.03
C SER A 11 19.98 25.98 -46.52
N ILE A 12 20.53 25.05 -47.32
CA ILE A 12 19.81 23.87 -47.81
C ILE A 12 19.80 22.76 -46.74
N SER A 13 20.80 22.68 -45.86
CA SER A 13 20.78 21.77 -44.70
C SER A 13 19.84 22.22 -43.57
N ILE A 14 19.51 23.51 -43.46
CA ILE A 14 18.54 24.03 -42.48
C ILE A 14 17.09 23.96 -43.01
N ALA A 15 16.89 23.91 -44.33
CA ALA A 15 15.56 23.73 -44.93
C ALA A 15 15.11 22.25 -45.08
N VAL A 16 15.98 21.27 -44.84
CA VAL A 16 15.67 19.83 -44.94
C VAL A 16 15.55 19.16 -43.56
N LEU A 17 15.86 19.86 -42.46
CA LEU A 17 15.61 19.38 -41.08
C LEU A 17 14.24 19.78 -40.51
N GLY A 18 13.39 20.45 -41.30
CA GLY A 18 12.00 20.80 -40.94
C GLY A 18 10.92 19.96 -41.63
N ALA A 19 11.29 18.92 -42.39
CA ALA A 19 10.38 18.15 -43.23
C ALA A 19 10.40 16.64 -42.93
N CYS A 20 10.40 16.26 -41.64
CA CYS A 20 10.15 14.88 -41.22
C CYS A 20 9.32 14.88 -39.93
N SER A 21 7.99 14.81 -40.07
CA SER A 21 7.07 14.00 -39.23
C SER A 21 5.59 14.42 -39.41
N GLY A 22 5.16 14.77 -40.63
CA GLY A 22 3.73 14.82 -40.88
C GLY A 22 3.23 13.38 -40.87
N GLY A 23 2.53 12.95 -39.81
CA GLY A 23 1.87 11.65 -39.77
C GLY A 23 0.97 11.45 -40.99
N LYS A 24 0.62 10.19 -41.29
CA LYS A 24 -0.22 9.86 -42.46
C LYS A 24 -1.54 10.65 -42.44
N TYR A 25 -2.10 10.84 -41.26
CA TYR A 25 -3.33 11.57 -40.98
C TYR A 25 -3.18 12.66 -39.92
N ILE A 26 -2.36 12.49 -38.89
CA ILE A 26 -2.23 13.40 -37.74
C ILE A 26 -1.13 14.44 -38.02
N GLU A 27 -1.52 15.72 -38.02
CA GLU A 27 -0.59 16.85 -38.18
C GLU A 27 -0.10 17.37 -36.83
N THR A 28 -1.02 17.50 -35.88
CA THR A 28 -0.73 17.97 -34.53
C THR A 28 -1.54 17.16 -33.54
N PHE A 29 -0.99 16.94 -32.36
CA PHE A 29 -1.68 16.35 -31.22
C PHE A 29 -1.18 17.04 -29.96
N SER A 30 -2.11 17.58 -29.18
CA SER A 30 -1.86 18.16 -27.86
C SER A 30 -2.87 17.59 -26.88
N VAL A 31 -2.42 17.35 -25.65
CA VAL A 31 -3.22 16.75 -24.57
C VAL A 31 -3.10 17.63 -23.34
N MET A 32 -4.10 17.58 -22.46
CA MET A 32 -4.20 18.43 -21.27
C MET A 32 -4.17 19.92 -21.64
N ASP A 33 -4.85 20.31 -22.73
CA ASP A 33 -4.84 21.68 -23.26
C ASP A 33 -5.37 22.71 -22.24
N ASN A 34 -6.24 22.27 -21.33
CA ASN A 34 -6.76 23.08 -20.23
C ASN A 34 -5.79 23.26 -19.06
N PHE A 35 -4.57 22.72 -19.14
CA PHE A 35 -3.51 22.88 -18.14
C PHE A 35 -2.27 23.55 -18.77
N THR A 36 -1.89 24.70 -18.25
CA THR A 36 -0.81 25.56 -18.81
C THR A 36 0.61 25.17 -18.36
N GLN A 37 0.76 24.12 -17.56
CA GLN A 37 2.06 23.68 -17.04
C GLN A 37 2.86 22.94 -18.11
N GLY A 38 3.62 23.67 -18.95
CA GLY A 38 4.65 23.17 -19.86
C GLY A 38 4.41 21.78 -20.49
N ASP A 39 5.50 21.03 -20.68
CA ASP A 39 5.45 19.66 -21.21
C ASP A 39 5.22 18.61 -20.11
N THR A 40 5.28 18.98 -18.84
CA THR A 40 5.02 18.08 -17.71
C THR A 40 4.04 18.71 -16.74
N LEU A 41 2.83 18.14 -16.67
CA LEU A 41 1.83 18.47 -15.66
C LEU A 41 2.09 17.62 -14.41
N ARG A 42 2.35 18.25 -13.26
CA ARG A 42 2.42 17.56 -11.97
C ARG A 42 1.13 17.80 -11.22
N ALA A 43 0.41 16.73 -10.87
CA ALA A 43 -0.91 16.82 -10.26
C ALA A 43 -1.01 15.96 -9.00
N ASP A 44 -1.63 16.54 -7.97
CA ASP A 44 -2.01 15.82 -6.76
C ASP A 44 -3.40 15.21 -7.01
N MET A 45 -3.54 13.93 -6.74
CA MET A 45 -4.83 13.24 -6.81
C MET A 45 -5.81 13.88 -5.81
N GLN A 46 -7.03 14.18 -6.25
CA GLN A 46 -8.12 14.56 -5.36
C GLN A 46 -8.68 13.31 -4.70
N LEU A 47 -8.56 13.20 -3.37
CA LEU A 47 -8.86 11.97 -2.63
C LEU A 47 -10.20 12.00 -1.89
N ASP A 48 -10.92 13.13 -1.92
CA ASP A 48 -12.24 13.25 -1.31
C ASP A 48 -13.20 12.19 -1.89
N ASN A 49 -13.90 11.45 -1.02
CA ASN A 49 -14.79 10.33 -1.37
C ASN A 49 -14.13 9.19 -2.18
N SER A 50 -12.80 9.21 -2.37
CA SER A 50 -12.10 8.20 -3.18
C SER A 50 -12.01 6.85 -2.49
N VAL A 51 -12.20 6.80 -1.16
CA VAL A 51 -12.38 5.56 -0.41
C VAL A 51 -13.54 4.73 -0.98
N PHE A 52 -14.57 5.39 -1.53
CA PHE A 52 -15.78 4.73 -2.01
C PHE A 52 -15.90 4.68 -3.53
N GLU A 53 -15.54 5.74 -4.23
CA GLU A 53 -15.72 5.83 -5.67
C GLU A 53 -14.46 5.51 -6.48
N GLY A 54 -13.33 5.36 -5.80
CA GLY A 54 -12.01 5.28 -6.41
C GLY A 54 -11.49 6.65 -6.83
N VAL A 55 -10.19 6.71 -7.13
CA VAL A 55 -9.52 7.94 -7.54
C VAL A 55 -9.80 8.23 -9.02
N VAL A 56 -10.01 9.51 -9.33
CA VAL A 56 -10.24 10.03 -10.69
C VAL A 56 -9.29 11.20 -10.95
N LEU A 57 -8.63 11.21 -12.10
CA LEU A 57 -7.78 12.32 -12.56
C LEU A 57 -8.39 13.00 -13.79
N PRO A 58 -8.39 14.35 -13.86
CA PRO A 58 -7.82 15.26 -12.86
C PRO A 58 -8.65 15.37 -11.56
N SER A 59 -9.97 15.26 -11.65
CA SER A 59 -10.90 15.13 -10.51
C SER A 59 -12.23 14.55 -11.00
N LYS A 60 -13.24 14.45 -10.14
CA LYS A 60 -14.58 13.96 -10.55
C LYS A 60 -15.31 14.92 -11.50
N ASP A 61 -15.13 16.22 -11.28
CA ASP A 61 -15.86 17.29 -11.98
C ASP A 61 -15.07 17.90 -13.14
N GLU A 62 -13.79 17.52 -13.30
CA GLU A 62 -12.91 18.02 -14.34
C GLU A 62 -12.41 16.91 -15.26
N PHE A 63 -12.08 17.30 -16.49
CA PHE A 63 -11.55 16.41 -17.52
C PHE A 63 -10.21 16.94 -18.04
N PHE A 64 -9.36 16.06 -18.54
CA PHE A 64 -8.27 16.46 -19.43
C PHE A 64 -8.84 16.71 -20.83
N THR A 65 -8.59 17.88 -21.40
CA THR A 65 -8.97 18.17 -22.79
C THR A 65 -7.82 17.87 -23.73
N PHE A 66 -8.11 17.41 -24.94
CA PHE A 66 -7.10 17.23 -25.98
C PHE A 66 -7.59 17.74 -27.33
N SER A 67 -6.64 18.11 -28.18
CA SER A 67 -6.88 18.59 -29.52
C SER A 67 -5.92 18.00 -30.53
N ALA A 68 -6.40 17.80 -31.76
CA ALA A 68 -5.57 17.34 -32.85
C ALA A 68 -6.04 17.93 -34.18
N ARG A 69 -5.09 18.17 -35.08
CA ARG A 69 -5.38 18.50 -36.48
C ARG A 69 -5.10 17.29 -37.34
N VAL A 70 -6.03 16.96 -38.23
CA VAL A 70 -5.95 15.79 -39.09
C VAL A 70 -6.15 16.15 -40.56
N LYS A 71 -5.36 15.51 -41.42
CA LYS A 71 -5.46 15.58 -42.88
C LYS A 71 -6.65 14.75 -43.35
N GLN A 72 -7.76 15.44 -43.61
CA GLN A 72 -8.88 14.83 -44.31
C GLN A 72 -8.48 14.54 -45.76
N LYS A 73 -8.77 13.33 -46.25
CA LYS A 73 -8.64 12.98 -47.66
C LYS A 73 -10.03 12.81 -48.25
N GLU A 74 -10.25 13.39 -49.42
CA GLU A 74 -11.53 13.31 -50.12
C GLU A 74 -11.94 11.85 -50.31
N GLY A 75 -13.18 11.52 -49.91
CA GLY A 75 -13.72 10.16 -49.99
C GLY A 75 -13.28 9.18 -48.90
N ARG A 76 -12.46 9.57 -47.91
CA ARG A 76 -12.06 8.69 -46.79
C ARG A 76 -12.64 9.17 -45.46
N GLN A 77 -13.48 8.35 -44.84
CA GLN A 77 -13.96 8.60 -43.48
C GLN A 77 -12.91 8.16 -42.46
N LEU A 78 -12.49 9.08 -41.60
CA LEU A 78 -11.54 8.84 -40.52
C LEU A 78 -12.25 8.69 -39.17
N PHE A 79 -11.61 7.97 -38.26
CA PHE A 79 -12.05 7.78 -36.89
C PHE A 79 -10.87 7.91 -35.93
N TYR A 80 -11.12 8.32 -34.69
CA TYR A 80 -10.06 8.52 -33.69
C TYR A 80 -10.36 7.87 -32.35
N LYS A 81 -9.29 7.52 -31.62
CA LYS A 81 -9.35 7.07 -30.23
C LYS A 81 -8.13 7.53 -29.44
N ILE A 82 -8.36 7.95 -28.19
CA ILE A 82 -7.30 8.33 -27.24
C ILE A 82 -7.04 7.17 -26.28
N TYR A 83 -5.77 6.93 -25.98
CA TYR A 83 -5.30 6.00 -24.97
C TYR A 83 -4.32 6.67 -24.01
N TYR A 84 -4.26 6.18 -22.78
CA TYR A 84 -3.23 6.54 -21.80
C TYR A 84 -2.63 5.30 -21.16
N GLN A 85 -1.39 5.40 -20.69
CA GLN A 85 -0.76 4.36 -19.87
C GLN A 85 0.16 4.95 -18.81
N ASN A 86 0.27 4.27 -17.67
CA ASN A 86 1.27 4.58 -16.65
C ASN A 86 2.63 3.99 -17.08
N GLU A 87 3.67 4.81 -17.09
CA GLU A 87 5.03 4.43 -17.45
C GLU A 87 5.89 4.09 -16.22
N SER A 88 5.59 4.67 -15.06
CA SER A 88 6.48 4.53 -13.88
C SER A 88 6.52 3.11 -13.31
N TYR A 89 5.42 2.37 -13.40
CA TYR A 89 5.28 1.05 -12.80
C TYR A 89 4.77 0.03 -13.81
N LYS A 90 5.23 0.10 -15.06
CA LYS A 90 4.93 -0.90 -16.09
C LYS A 90 5.98 -2.01 -16.12
N PHE A 91 5.56 -3.19 -16.54
CA PHE A 91 6.47 -4.20 -17.08
C PHE A 91 6.91 -3.77 -18.48
N GLU A 92 8.13 -4.16 -18.85
CA GLU A 92 8.62 -4.05 -20.23
C GLU A 92 7.71 -4.81 -21.20
N ASN A 93 7.61 -4.31 -22.43
CA ASN A 93 6.59 -4.72 -23.40
C ASN A 93 6.71 -6.19 -23.83
N GLU A 94 7.92 -6.75 -23.81
CA GLU A 94 8.24 -8.12 -24.24
C GLU A 94 7.90 -9.17 -23.17
N ARG A 95 7.58 -8.74 -21.95
CA ARG A 95 7.25 -9.64 -20.84
C ARG A 95 5.80 -10.11 -20.94
N ALA A 96 5.56 -11.37 -20.55
CA ALA A 96 4.21 -11.92 -20.47
C ALA A 96 3.31 -11.10 -19.53
N GLU A 97 3.88 -10.52 -18.47
CA GLU A 97 3.20 -9.68 -17.49
C GLU A 97 2.85 -8.27 -18.00
N ALA A 98 3.25 -7.89 -19.22
CA ALA A 98 2.89 -6.60 -19.81
C ALA A 98 1.37 -6.41 -19.94
N ASN A 99 0.60 -7.50 -19.98
CA ASN A 99 -0.86 -7.48 -19.94
C ASN A 99 -1.43 -6.93 -18.60
N GLU A 100 -0.63 -6.88 -17.53
CA GLU A 100 -0.98 -6.32 -16.21
C GLU A 100 -0.74 -4.79 -16.13
N ASN A 101 -0.15 -4.19 -17.17
CA ASN A 101 0.13 -2.76 -17.20
C ASN A 101 -1.15 -1.94 -17.05
N PHE A 102 -1.02 -0.74 -16.44
CA PHE A 102 -2.15 0.15 -16.23
C PHE A 102 -2.30 1.06 -17.45
N TYR A 103 -3.37 0.86 -18.20
CA TYR A 103 -3.71 1.66 -19.37
C TYR A 103 -5.23 1.78 -19.53
N GLY A 104 -5.68 2.78 -20.27
CA GLY A 104 -7.10 3.06 -20.48
C GLY A 104 -7.37 3.96 -21.68
N SER A 105 -8.64 4.32 -21.84
CA SER A 105 -9.13 5.26 -22.87
C SER A 105 -10.20 6.17 -22.25
N TRP A 106 -11.36 6.36 -22.86
CA TRP A 106 -12.48 7.02 -22.19
C TRP A 106 -12.97 6.21 -20.97
N LYS A 107 -13.56 6.92 -20.00
CA LYS A 107 -14.13 6.35 -18.76
C LYS A 107 -15.15 5.24 -19.03
N GLU A 108 -15.94 5.43 -20.08
CA GLU A 108 -16.92 4.47 -20.57
C GLU A 108 -16.27 3.63 -21.68
N THR A 109 -15.99 2.35 -21.39
CA THR A 109 -15.20 1.49 -22.29
C THR A 109 -15.94 1.12 -23.57
N ASN A 110 -17.27 1.22 -23.58
CA ASN A 110 -18.12 1.03 -24.76
C ASN A 110 -17.93 2.14 -25.81
N VAL A 111 -17.27 3.24 -25.48
CA VAL A 111 -16.90 4.29 -26.44
C VAL A 111 -15.76 3.77 -27.32
N GLY A 112 -16.13 3.30 -28.52
CA GLY A 112 -15.21 2.91 -29.58
C GLY A 112 -14.55 4.12 -30.26
N PHE A 113 -13.97 3.89 -31.45
CA PHE A 113 -13.41 4.97 -32.26
C PHE A 113 -14.51 5.95 -32.70
N LYS A 114 -14.33 7.24 -32.41
CA LYS A 114 -15.29 8.30 -32.77
C LYS A 114 -15.03 8.77 -34.21
N PRO A 115 -16.07 9.08 -35.00
CA PRO A 115 -15.87 9.62 -36.34
C PRO A 115 -15.22 11.01 -36.27
N VAL A 116 -14.31 11.29 -37.20
CA VAL A 116 -13.73 12.61 -37.39
C VAL A 116 -14.68 13.42 -38.28
N SER A 117 -15.35 14.41 -37.71
CA SER A 117 -16.32 15.26 -38.43
C SER A 117 -15.72 16.49 -39.12
N SER A 118 -14.52 16.92 -38.71
CA SER A 118 -13.84 18.10 -39.25
C SER A 118 -12.33 17.86 -39.34
N SER A 119 -11.54 18.80 -39.86
CA SER A 119 -10.06 18.71 -39.81
C SER A 119 -9.50 18.90 -38.39
N GLU A 120 -10.35 19.31 -37.43
CA GLU A 120 -9.99 19.51 -36.04
C GLU A 120 -10.76 18.54 -35.12
N ILE A 121 -10.03 17.89 -34.23
CA ILE A 121 -10.56 17.06 -33.14
C ILE A 121 -10.40 17.87 -31.86
N ARG A 122 -11.47 17.97 -31.07
CA ARG A 122 -11.46 18.46 -29.70
C ARG A 122 -12.34 17.55 -28.86
N ASP A 123 -11.77 16.99 -27.80
CA ASP A 123 -12.48 16.05 -26.95
C ASP A 123 -11.82 16.02 -25.56
N SER A 124 -12.34 15.18 -24.67
CA SER A 124 -11.86 15.11 -23.29
C SER A 124 -11.97 13.70 -22.71
N PHE A 125 -11.21 13.45 -21.64
CA PHE A 125 -11.19 12.17 -20.93
C PHE A 125 -10.82 12.34 -19.46
N GLN A 126 -11.04 11.28 -18.69
CA GLN A 126 -10.59 11.12 -17.30
C GLN A 126 -9.78 9.83 -17.18
N ILE A 127 -8.79 9.81 -16.29
CA ILE A 127 -8.12 8.58 -15.86
C ILE A 127 -8.83 8.09 -14.60
N VAL A 128 -9.26 6.85 -14.61
CA VAL A 128 -10.14 6.27 -13.59
C VAL A 128 -9.62 4.91 -13.14
N GLY A 129 -10.01 4.50 -11.94
CA GLY A 129 -9.77 3.13 -11.50
C GLY A 129 -10.53 2.10 -12.33
N ASN A 130 -10.00 0.87 -12.38
CA ASN A 130 -10.44 -0.21 -13.27
C ASN A 130 -10.78 0.27 -14.71
N PRO A 131 -9.83 0.91 -15.42
CA PRO A 131 -10.11 1.60 -16.68
C PRO A 131 -10.48 0.67 -17.84
N ARG A 132 -10.22 -0.64 -17.69
CA ARG A 132 -10.56 -1.68 -18.66
C ARG A 132 -11.88 -2.38 -18.35
N ASN A 133 -12.60 -1.95 -17.31
CA ASN A 133 -13.88 -2.56 -16.93
C ASN A 133 -13.76 -4.08 -16.68
N GLU A 134 -12.65 -4.51 -16.06
CA GLU A 134 -12.39 -5.91 -15.76
C GLU A 134 -13.41 -6.45 -14.75
N ARG A 135 -14.09 -7.55 -15.11
CA ARG A 135 -15.13 -8.19 -14.28
C ARG A 135 -14.62 -8.57 -12.89
N LEU A 136 -13.33 -8.89 -12.76
CA LEU A 136 -12.68 -9.21 -11.49
C LEU A 136 -12.90 -8.13 -10.42
N TYR A 137 -12.96 -6.86 -10.79
CA TYR A 137 -13.13 -5.75 -9.85
C TYR A 137 -14.59 -5.32 -9.68
N PHE A 138 -15.57 -6.08 -10.16
CA PHE A 138 -16.97 -5.75 -9.95
C PHE A 138 -17.48 -6.28 -8.62
N GLY A 139 -18.48 -5.62 -8.04
CA GLY A 139 -19.07 -6.01 -6.76
C GLY A 139 -20.45 -5.42 -6.54
N GLY A 140 -21.05 -5.74 -5.39
CA GLY A 140 -22.30 -5.15 -4.93
C GLY A 140 -22.18 -3.67 -4.57
N GLU A 141 -23.26 -3.08 -4.04
CA GLU A 141 -23.20 -1.76 -3.42
C GLU A 141 -22.28 -1.78 -2.19
N LYS A 142 -21.65 -0.64 -1.90
CA LYS A 142 -20.88 -0.53 -0.66
C LYS A 142 -21.80 -0.57 0.56
N PRO A 143 -21.35 -1.16 1.67
CA PRO A 143 -22.08 -1.09 2.92
C PRO A 143 -22.19 0.38 3.34
N SER A 144 -23.36 0.77 3.83
CA SER A 144 -23.53 2.01 4.57
C SER A 144 -22.65 1.99 5.82
N ARG A 145 -22.30 3.19 6.31
CA ARG A 145 -21.74 3.34 7.66
C ARG A 145 -22.64 2.60 8.65
N ILE A 146 -22.05 1.70 9.43
CA ILE A 146 -22.79 0.90 10.41
C ILE A 146 -23.15 1.76 11.62
N THR A 147 -24.44 1.83 11.92
CA THR A 147 -25.00 2.53 13.07
C THR A 147 -25.48 1.55 14.14
N GLU A 148 -25.56 2.02 15.39
CA GLU A 148 -26.10 1.22 16.50
C GLU A 148 -27.58 0.85 16.25
N GLU A 149 -28.36 1.74 15.62
CA GLU A 149 -29.75 1.48 15.25
C GLU A 149 -29.87 0.30 14.27
N GLU A 150 -28.99 0.22 13.27
CA GLU A 150 -28.96 -0.91 12.33
C GLU A 150 -28.59 -2.21 13.02
N ILE A 151 -27.62 -2.18 13.95
CA ILE A 151 -27.23 -3.35 14.74
C ILE A 151 -28.42 -3.84 15.56
N GLU A 152 -29.10 -2.96 16.29
CA GLU A 152 -30.26 -3.34 17.12
C GLU A 152 -31.44 -3.86 16.29
N LYS A 153 -31.71 -3.26 15.11
CA LYS A 153 -32.68 -3.80 14.16
C LYS A 153 -32.31 -5.21 13.71
N SER A 154 -31.05 -5.45 13.35
CA SER A 154 -30.57 -6.79 12.96
C SER A 154 -30.66 -7.80 14.10
N LYS A 155 -30.33 -7.42 15.34
CA LYS A 155 -30.52 -8.28 16.52
C LYS A 155 -31.98 -8.68 16.71
N ALA A 156 -32.90 -7.73 16.57
CA ALA A 156 -34.33 -8.00 16.69
C ALA A 156 -34.84 -8.99 15.63
N ILE A 157 -34.30 -8.94 14.40
CA ILE A 157 -34.60 -9.90 13.34
C ILE A 157 -34.10 -11.30 13.73
N ILE A 158 -32.83 -11.42 14.12
CA ILE A 158 -32.23 -12.71 14.47
C ILE A 158 -32.95 -13.36 15.65
N ARG A 159 -33.31 -12.59 16.67
CA ARG A 159 -34.06 -13.11 17.83
C ARG A 159 -35.44 -13.69 17.48
N ARG A 160 -36.04 -13.29 16.35
CA ARG A 160 -37.31 -13.85 15.87
C ARG A 160 -37.13 -15.19 15.16
N ASP A 161 -35.94 -15.47 14.64
CA ASP A 161 -35.58 -16.75 14.06
C ASP A 161 -34.98 -17.67 15.13
N LYS A 162 -35.79 -18.61 15.62
CA LYS A 162 -35.39 -19.54 16.68
C LYS A 162 -34.20 -20.43 16.29
N ASN A 163 -34.07 -20.80 15.03
CA ASN A 163 -32.99 -21.66 14.57
C ASN A 163 -31.68 -20.87 14.51
N TRP A 164 -31.74 -19.65 13.97
CA TRP A 164 -30.57 -18.79 13.92
C TRP A 164 -30.11 -18.38 15.32
N LEU A 165 -31.03 -17.98 16.20
CA LEU A 165 -30.69 -17.63 17.58
C LEU A 165 -30.00 -18.80 18.31
N LYS A 166 -30.52 -20.02 18.18
CA LYS A 166 -29.91 -21.21 18.77
C LYS A 166 -28.47 -21.43 18.29
N ASN A 167 -28.21 -21.27 16.98
CA ASN A 167 -26.86 -21.38 16.43
C ASN A 167 -25.91 -20.32 17.04
N ILE A 168 -26.41 -19.11 17.28
CA ILE A 168 -25.62 -18.04 17.92
C ILE A 168 -25.36 -18.35 19.40
N GLU A 169 -26.35 -18.89 20.13
CA GLU A 169 -26.15 -19.33 21.53
C GLU A 169 -25.11 -20.45 21.64
N GLU A 170 -25.06 -21.36 20.67
CA GLU A 170 -24.02 -22.40 20.57
C GLU A 170 -22.65 -21.78 20.29
N LYS A 171 -22.54 -20.84 19.34
CA LYS A 171 -21.30 -20.09 19.07
C LYS A 171 -20.83 -19.30 20.30
N ALA A 172 -21.73 -18.60 21.00
CA ALA A 172 -21.40 -17.80 22.17
C ALA A 172 -20.80 -18.66 23.30
N ARG A 173 -21.38 -19.84 23.53
CA ARG A 173 -20.84 -20.83 24.48
C ARG A 173 -19.47 -21.35 24.06
N ALA A 174 -19.29 -21.68 22.79
CA ALA A 174 -18.01 -22.14 22.26
C ALA A 174 -16.91 -21.08 22.39
N ASN A 175 -17.25 -19.82 22.11
CA ASN A 175 -16.34 -18.67 22.15
C ASN A 175 -16.17 -18.07 23.55
N LYS A 176 -16.92 -18.55 24.56
CA LYS A 176 -16.93 -18.05 25.95
C LYS A 176 -17.21 -16.55 26.06
N VAL A 177 -18.18 -16.08 25.27
CA VAL A 177 -18.68 -14.69 25.28
C VAL A 177 -20.17 -14.69 25.60
N SER A 178 -20.72 -13.53 25.94
CA SER A 178 -22.17 -13.42 26.13
C SER A 178 -22.92 -13.47 24.79
N LEU A 179 -24.21 -13.80 24.85
CA LEU A 179 -25.08 -13.86 23.67
C LEU A 179 -25.11 -12.53 22.90
N GLU A 180 -25.14 -11.40 23.61
CA GLU A 180 -25.16 -10.06 23.00
C GLU A 180 -23.89 -9.75 22.21
N GLU A 181 -22.74 -10.18 22.72
CA GLU A 181 -21.45 -9.98 22.08
C GLU A 181 -21.33 -10.82 20.82
N GLN A 182 -21.78 -12.07 20.89
CA GLN A 182 -21.81 -12.96 19.73
C GLN A 182 -22.79 -12.45 18.66
N LEU A 183 -24.00 -12.03 19.05
CA LEU A 183 -24.99 -11.43 18.15
C LEU A 183 -24.40 -10.24 17.39
N THR A 184 -23.75 -9.33 18.11
CA THR A 184 -23.12 -8.15 17.50
C THR A 184 -22.01 -8.54 16.53
N SER A 185 -21.16 -9.50 16.92
CA SER A 185 -20.05 -9.98 16.10
C SER A 185 -20.53 -10.64 14.81
N ASP A 186 -21.55 -11.51 14.87
CA ASP A 186 -22.13 -12.15 13.69
C ASP A 186 -22.80 -11.13 12.74
N ILE A 187 -23.47 -10.10 13.28
CA ILE A 187 -24.06 -9.02 12.46
C ILE A 187 -22.98 -8.22 11.73
N LEU A 188 -21.92 -7.82 12.44
CA LEU A 188 -20.79 -7.09 11.84
C LEU A 188 -20.11 -7.95 10.76
N TRP A 189 -19.89 -9.24 11.04
CA TRP A 189 -19.34 -10.17 10.07
C TRP A 189 -20.22 -10.28 8.81
N LEU A 190 -21.55 -10.42 8.97
CA LEU A 190 -22.48 -10.47 7.83
C LEU A 190 -22.47 -9.18 7.00
N LYS A 191 -22.41 -8.02 7.65
CA LYS A 191 -22.34 -6.71 6.97
C LYS A 191 -21.05 -6.58 6.17
N GLY A 192 -19.91 -6.96 6.75
CA GLY A 192 -18.62 -6.99 6.05
C GLY A 192 -18.59 -8.02 4.91
N PHE A 193 -19.14 -9.21 5.13
CA PHE A 193 -19.19 -10.27 4.11
C PHE A 193 -20.05 -9.88 2.90
N ASN A 194 -21.19 -9.23 3.11
CA ASN A 194 -22.07 -8.78 2.03
C ASN A 194 -21.44 -7.67 1.18
N ALA A 195 -20.60 -6.81 1.79
CA ALA A 195 -19.89 -5.73 1.11
C ALA A 195 -18.93 -6.21 0.00
N GLU A 196 -18.41 -7.43 0.17
CA GLU A 196 -17.41 -8.04 -0.71
C GLU A 196 -18.02 -9.02 -1.72
N GLN A 197 -19.36 -9.15 -1.76
CA GLN A 197 -20.05 -10.02 -2.71
C GLN A 197 -19.94 -9.53 -4.16
N GLU A 198 -20.12 -10.50 -5.06
CA GLU A 198 -20.26 -10.25 -6.50
C GLU A 198 -21.47 -9.35 -6.77
N GLY A 199 -21.34 -8.49 -7.78
CA GLY A 199 -22.42 -7.60 -8.23
C GLY A 199 -22.06 -6.98 -9.56
N GLU A 200 -22.91 -6.12 -10.12
CA GLU A 200 -22.75 -5.56 -11.48
C GLU A 200 -22.13 -4.16 -11.49
N ILE A 201 -21.72 -3.64 -10.33
CA ILE A 201 -21.11 -2.31 -10.23
C ILE A 201 -19.60 -2.44 -10.44
N ASN A 202 -19.04 -1.65 -11.36
CA ASN A 202 -17.58 -1.51 -11.50
C ASN A 202 -17.02 -0.74 -10.29
N ARG A 203 -16.34 -1.46 -9.38
CA ARG A 203 -15.76 -0.91 -8.16
C ARG A 203 -14.35 -0.37 -8.46
N ARG A 204 -14.31 0.86 -8.98
CA ARG A 204 -13.09 1.50 -9.48
C ARG A 204 -12.00 1.62 -8.41
N GLU A 205 -12.37 1.69 -7.14
CA GLU A 205 -11.44 1.75 -6.00
C GLU A 205 -10.63 0.47 -5.78
N ARG A 206 -11.05 -0.67 -6.37
CA ARG A 206 -10.34 -1.95 -6.29
C ARG A 206 -9.12 -2.05 -7.22
N ARG A 207 -8.98 -1.08 -8.14
CA ARG A 207 -7.80 -0.91 -9.00
C ARG A 207 -7.61 0.57 -9.31
N ASN A 208 -7.20 1.35 -8.31
CA ASN A 208 -6.99 2.79 -8.46
C ASN A 208 -5.95 3.11 -9.57
N PRO A 209 -6.03 4.31 -10.19
CA PRO A 209 -4.93 4.85 -10.97
C PRO A 209 -3.61 4.75 -10.24
N ARG A 210 -2.56 4.30 -10.94
CA ARG A 210 -1.20 4.27 -10.41
C ARG A 210 -0.67 5.70 -10.24
N THR A 211 0.20 5.91 -9.26
CA THR A 211 1.00 7.13 -9.18
C THR A 211 2.11 7.10 -10.23
N GLY A 212 2.75 8.24 -10.46
CA GLY A 212 3.87 8.39 -11.38
C GLY A 212 3.47 8.94 -12.74
N ALA A 213 4.33 8.70 -13.73
CA ALA A 213 4.25 9.28 -15.05
C ALA A 213 3.24 8.55 -15.96
N TYR A 214 2.51 9.32 -16.75
CA TYR A 214 1.57 8.85 -17.76
C TYR A 214 1.90 9.43 -19.13
N LYS A 215 1.77 8.59 -20.16
CA LYS A 215 1.81 8.98 -21.57
C LYS A 215 0.43 8.87 -22.22
N PHE A 216 0.27 9.58 -23.33
CA PHE A 216 -0.97 9.67 -24.09
C PHE A 216 -0.71 9.38 -25.57
N MET A 217 -1.59 8.61 -26.18
CA MET A 217 -1.51 8.20 -27.58
C MET A 217 -2.84 8.46 -28.27
N LEU A 218 -2.78 9.19 -29.40
CA LEU A 218 -3.89 9.35 -30.32
C LEU A 218 -3.72 8.39 -31.50
N VAL A 219 -4.76 7.64 -31.79
CA VAL A 219 -4.83 6.75 -32.95
C VAL A 219 -5.91 7.27 -33.89
N VAL A 220 -5.58 7.44 -35.17
CA VAL A 220 -6.52 7.78 -36.24
C VAL A 220 -6.51 6.69 -37.29
N ALA A 221 -7.67 6.14 -37.63
CA ALA A 221 -7.82 5.07 -38.62
C ALA A 221 -8.85 5.45 -39.68
N ASP A 222 -8.62 5.04 -40.93
CA ASP A 222 -9.68 5.04 -41.94
C ASP A 222 -10.66 3.87 -41.71
N LYS A 223 -11.80 3.93 -42.41
CA LYS A 223 -12.92 3.00 -42.21
C LYS A 223 -12.52 1.55 -42.44
N GLU A 224 -11.72 1.29 -43.48
CA GLU A 224 -11.26 -0.05 -43.85
C GLU A 224 -10.30 -0.60 -42.78
N ALA A 225 -9.32 0.19 -42.35
CA ALA A 225 -8.40 -0.20 -41.29
C ALA A 225 -9.12 -0.42 -39.96
N LEU A 226 -10.05 0.47 -39.58
CA LEU A 226 -10.86 0.31 -38.38
C LEU A 226 -11.68 -0.98 -38.38
N ALA A 227 -12.22 -1.38 -39.54
CA ALA A 227 -12.95 -2.64 -39.67
C ALA A 227 -12.04 -3.87 -39.46
N ALA A 228 -10.77 -3.77 -39.88
CA ALA A 228 -9.77 -4.82 -39.72
C ALA A 228 -9.15 -4.88 -38.32
N LEU A 229 -9.23 -3.80 -37.52
CA LEU A 229 -8.67 -3.79 -36.17
C LEU A 229 -9.36 -4.85 -35.28
N PRO A 230 -8.58 -5.59 -34.47
CA PRO A 230 -9.12 -6.54 -33.52
C PRO A 230 -10.08 -5.87 -32.54
N GLU A 231 -11.10 -6.61 -32.12
CA GLU A 231 -12.15 -6.09 -31.25
C GLU A 231 -11.61 -5.65 -29.88
N TYR A 232 -10.61 -6.35 -29.32
CA TYR A 232 -9.95 -6.00 -28.07
C TYR A 232 -9.05 -4.75 -28.15
N ILE A 233 -8.72 -4.27 -29.35
CA ILE A 233 -8.03 -2.98 -29.55
C ILE A 233 -9.04 -1.84 -29.63
N LYS A 234 -10.17 -2.08 -30.31
CA LYS A 234 -11.29 -1.12 -30.42
C LYS A 234 -12.00 -0.93 -29.07
N ASP A 235 -12.16 -2.01 -28.31
CA ASP A 235 -12.76 -2.05 -26.97
C ASP A 235 -11.80 -2.71 -25.98
N ILE A 236 -11.17 -1.87 -25.16
CA ILE A 236 -10.14 -2.28 -24.18
C ILE A 236 -10.69 -3.12 -23.02
N SER A 237 -12.01 -3.32 -22.95
CA SER A 237 -12.63 -4.22 -21.97
C SER A 237 -12.64 -5.68 -22.41
N LYS A 238 -12.28 -5.97 -23.66
CA LYS A 238 -12.24 -7.31 -24.21
C LYS A 238 -10.82 -7.87 -24.18
N THR A 239 -10.75 -9.19 -24.09
CA THR A 239 -9.51 -9.96 -24.18
C THR A 239 -9.32 -10.52 -25.59
N ASN A 240 -8.09 -10.89 -25.92
CA ASN A 240 -7.79 -11.69 -27.11
C ASN A 240 -8.31 -13.14 -26.96
N ASP A 241 -8.07 -13.98 -27.98
CA ASP A 241 -8.49 -15.39 -28.00
C ASP A 241 -7.84 -16.26 -26.91
N LYS A 242 -6.77 -15.77 -26.28
CA LYS A 242 -6.10 -16.43 -25.14
C LYS A 242 -6.65 -15.99 -23.78
N GLY A 243 -7.64 -15.08 -23.76
CA GLY A 243 -8.17 -14.50 -22.53
C GLY A 243 -7.26 -13.43 -21.92
N GLU A 244 -6.33 -12.87 -22.69
CA GLU A 244 -5.38 -11.85 -22.23
C GLU A 244 -5.81 -10.45 -22.69
N PHE A 245 -5.59 -9.47 -21.82
CA PHE A 245 -5.69 -8.07 -22.19
C PHE A 245 -4.47 -7.65 -23.01
N VAL A 246 -4.69 -6.93 -24.11
CA VAL A 246 -3.63 -6.43 -24.99
C VAL A 246 -3.48 -4.93 -24.77
N ASN A 247 -2.26 -4.46 -24.48
CA ASN A 247 -1.97 -3.04 -24.29
C ASN A 247 -1.93 -2.34 -25.67
N PRO A 248 -2.77 -1.31 -25.92
CA PRO A 248 -2.78 -0.57 -27.17
C PRO A 248 -1.43 0.05 -27.54
N PHE A 249 -0.63 0.51 -26.58
CA PHE A 249 0.69 1.08 -26.88
C PHE A 249 1.61 0.04 -27.51
N VAL A 250 1.64 -1.17 -26.96
CA VAL A 250 2.42 -2.29 -27.51
C VAL A 250 1.91 -2.67 -28.90
N TYR A 251 0.59 -2.83 -29.04
CA TYR A 251 -0.02 -3.22 -30.30
C TYR A 251 0.30 -2.26 -31.46
N PHE A 252 0.28 -0.96 -31.20
CA PHE A 252 0.53 0.06 -32.23
C PHE A 252 2.01 0.41 -32.41
N GLU A 253 2.89 0.14 -31.41
CA GLU A 253 4.35 0.24 -31.57
C GLU A 253 4.90 -0.88 -32.47
N ASP A 254 4.34 -2.09 -32.36
CA ASP A 254 4.86 -3.29 -33.05
C ASP A 254 4.35 -3.45 -34.49
N CYS A 255 3.41 -2.61 -34.95
CA CYS A 255 2.75 -2.80 -36.25
C CYS A 255 2.57 -1.48 -37.02
N GLU A 256 3.19 -1.39 -38.20
CA GLU A 256 2.76 -0.44 -39.23
C GLU A 256 1.51 -0.98 -39.92
N ILE A 257 0.33 -0.46 -39.55
CA ILE A 257 -0.95 -0.88 -40.10
C ILE A 257 -1.36 0.09 -41.22
N GLU A 258 -1.56 -0.42 -42.43
CA GLU A 258 -2.06 0.42 -43.52
C GLU A 258 -3.43 1.00 -43.15
N GLY A 259 -3.49 2.33 -43.13
CA GLY A 259 -4.75 3.05 -42.88
C GLY A 259 -4.93 3.43 -41.42
N VAL A 260 -3.92 3.18 -40.58
CA VAL A 260 -3.79 3.72 -39.23
C VAL A 260 -2.65 4.75 -39.20
N ASP A 261 -2.81 5.77 -38.37
CA ASP A 261 -1.77 6.72 -37.99
C ASP A 261 -1.80 6.93 -36.47
N VAL A 262 -0.63 7.00 -35.86
CA VAL A 262 -0.47 7.01 -34.40
C VAL A 262 0.43 8.16 -34.00
N ARG A 263 0.03 8.91 -32.97
CA ARG A 263 0.83 9.99 -32.40
C ARG A 263 0.86 9.89 -30.88
N ILE A 264 2.06 9.77 -30.34
CA ILE A 264 2.30 9.87 -28.89
C ILE A 264 2.55 11.34 -28.56
N SER A 265 1.94 11.81 -27.48
CA SER A 265 2.14 13.16 -26.96
C SER A 265 3.51 13.29 -26.29
N ASP A 266 4.20 14.41 -26.55
CA ASP A 266 5.41 14.79 -25.80
C ASP A 266 5.08 15.27 -24.38
N ARG A 267 3.82 15.69 -24.13
CA ARG A 267 3.35 16.07 -22.80
C ARG A 267 3.14 14.86 -21.90
N VAL A 268 3.58 14.96 -20.65
CA VAL A 268 3.54 13.93 -19.60
C VAL A 268 2.72 14.42 -18.42
N LEU A 269 1.89 13.54 -17.86
CA LEU A 269 1.26 13.76 -16.55
C LEU A 269 2.06 12.99 -15.49
N VAL A 270 2.41 13.63 -14.37
CA VAL A 270 2.98 12.97 -13.19
C VAL A 270 2.00 13.13 -12.04
N ALA A 271 1.33 12.03 -11.69
CA ALA A 271 0.32 12.02 -10.62
C ALA A 271 0.92 11.52 -9.30
N ARG A 272 0.58 12.17 -8.18
CA ARG A 272 0.93 11.68 -6.84
C ARG A 272 -0.28 11.71 -5.91
N ALA A 273 -0.32 10.82 -4.93
CA ALA A 273 -1.31 10.86 -3.85
C ALA A 273 -0.67 11.44 -2.58
N VAL A 274 -1.40 12.32 -1.89
CA VAL A 274 -0.96 12.90 -0.61
C VAL A 274 -1.97 12.53 0.46
N LEU A 275 -1.55 11.67 1.39
CA LEU A 275 -2.35 11.23 2.52
C LEU A 275 -1.94 12.03 3.77
N ASP A 276 -2.88 12.77 4.34
CA ASP A 276 -2.67 13.52 5.58
C ASP A 276 -3.86 13.40 6.55
N GLY A 277 -3.70 13.92 7.76
CA GLY A 277 -4.69 13.85 8.82
C GLY A 277 -5.72 14.98 8.85
N ARG A 278 -5.79 15.87 7.84
CA ARG A 278 -6.60 17.11 7.91
C ARG A 278 -8.10 16.85 8.03
N HIS A 279 -8.57 15.75 7.46
CA HIS A 279 -9.97 15.32 7.54
C HIS A 279 -10.26 14.41 8.73
N GLY A 280 -9.26 14.05 9.53
CA GLY A 280 -9.42 13.21 10.71
C GLY A 280 -9.11 11.73 10.51
N VAL A 281 -9.46 10.92 11.51
CA VAL A 281 -9.32 9.47 11.53
C VAL A 281 -10.67 8.82 11.80
N TYR A 282 -11.12 7.94 10.90
CA TYR A 282 -12.34 7.17 11.09
C TYR A 282 -12.11 5.98 12.02
N ILE A 283 -13.09 5.62 12.83
CA ILE A 283 -13.04 4.41 13.65
C ILE A 283 -13.98 3.37 13.04
N ASP A 284 -13.44 2.39 12.34
CA ASP A 284 -14.29 1.36 11.75
C ASP A 284 -14.78 0.36 12.79
N ARG A 285 -16.10 0.31 12.97
CA ARG A 285 -16.78 -0.64 13.85
C ARG A 285 -16.57 -2.09 13.42
N LEU A 286 -16.38 -2.35 12.12
CA LEU A 286 -16.13 -3.69 11.57
C LEU A 286 -14.78 -4.27 12.04
N HIS A 287 -13.79 -3.41 12.26
CA HIS A 287 -12.43 -3.81 12.65
C HIS A 287 -12.18 -3.71 14.16
N TYR A 288 -13.14 -3.19 14.93
CA TYR A 288 -12.95 -3.03 16.37
C TYR A 288 -13.12 -4.38 17.11
N PRO A 289 -12.13 -4.81 17.91
CA PRO A 289 -12.06 -6.17 18.46
C PRO A 289 -12.98 -6.43 19.66
N SER A 290 -13.87 -5.49 20.01
CA SER A 290 -14.76 -5.62 21.16
C SER A 290 -16.21 -5.23 20.82
N SER A 291 -17.14 -5.98 21.40
CA SER A 291 -18.57 -5.65 21.44
C SER A 291 -18.85 -4.27 22.07
N ARG A 292 -18.02 -3.83 23.04
CA ARG A 292 -18.19 -2.58 23.76
C ARG A 292 -17.57 -1.41 22.98
N PHE A 293 -18.35 -0.79 22.10
CA PHE A 293 -18.01 0.50 21.51
C PHE A 293 -18.37 1.61 22.48
N ASP A 294 -17.38 2.27 23.02
CA ASP A 294 -17.61 3.48 23.81
C ASP A 294 -17.21 4.71 22.98
N LEU A 295 -18.11 5.68 22.91
CA LEU A 295 -17.92 6.91 22.13
C LEU A 295 -17.25 8.03 22.94
N GLN A 296 -16.99 7.82 24.25
CA GLN A 296 -16.49 8.86 25.17
C GLN A 296 -15.20 9.54 24.74
N THR A 297 -14.36 8.84 23.99
CA THR A 297 -13.05 9.30 23.50
C THR A 297 -13.13 9.98 22.14
N PHE A 298 -14.32 10.08 21.54
CA PHE A 298 -14.50 10.63 20.20
C PHE A 298 -14.56 12.14 20.24
N ASP A 299 -14.12 12.75 19.14
CA ASP A 299 -14.27 14.16 18.86
C ASP A 299 -14.68 14.37 17.40
N THR A 300 -14.66 15.62 16.95
CA THR A 300 -15.08 15.98 15.57
C THR A 300 -14.14 15.45 14.48
N LEU A 301 -12.89 15.12 14.83
CA LEU A 301 -11.82 14.68 13.94
C LEU A 301 -11.38 13.23 14.18
N VAL A 302 -11.83 12.58 15.24
CA VAL A 302 -11.58 11.15 15.50
C VAL A 302 -12.86 10.49 15.99
N GLY A 303 -13.41 9.55 15.24
CA GLY A 303 -14.67 8.89 15.57
C GLY A 303 -15.39 8.29 14.38
N VAL A 304 -16.73 8.29 14.43
CA VAL A 304 -17.60 7.59 13.48
C VAL A 304 -18.59 8.50 12.76
N SER A 305 -18.31 9.80 12.64
CA SER A 305 -19.23 10.72 11.94
C SER A 305 -19.34 10.37 10.45
N SER A 306 -20.43 10.79 9.80
CA SER A 306 -20.57 10.67 8.34
C SER A 306 -19.45 11.42 7.61
N TYR A 307 -19.11 12.62 8.09
CA TYR A 307 -17.98 13.37 7.56
C TYR A 307 -16.67 12.57 7.56
N LEU A 308 -16.34 11.91 8.69
CA LEU A 308 -15.15 11.07 8.77
C LEU A 308 -15.24 9.85 7.86
N TYR A 309 -16.41 9.21 7.80
CA TYR A 309 -16.66 8.08 6.91
C TYR A 309 -16.36 8.44 5.44
N ASP A 310 -16.77 9.63 5.01
CA ASP A 310 -16.65 10.10 3.62
C ASP A 310 -15.27 10.70 3.28
N ASN A 311 -14.64 11.39 4.23
CA ASN A 311 -13.48 12.24 3.95
C ASN A 311 -12.18 11.80 4.65
N ALA A 312 -12.23 11.02 5.73
CA ALA A 312 -11.01 10.61 6.42
C ALA A 312 -10.21 9.65 5.54
N LEU A 313 -8.94 9.97 5.30
CA LEU A 313 -8.02 9.12 4.53
C LEU A 313 -7.44 7.97 5.36
N PHE A 314 -7.57 8.06 6.69
CA PHE A 314 -7.08 7.08 7.65
C PHE A 314 -8.21 6.53 8.53
N GLU A 315 -8.04 5.29 8.96
CA GLU A 315 -8.78 4.69 10.06
C GLU A 315 -7.84 4.21 11.17
N GLN A 316 -8.37 4.05 12.39
CA GLN A 316 -7.62 3.39 13.45
C GLN A 316 -7.39 1.91 13.09
N TYR A 317 -6.14 1.47 13.16
CA TYR A 317 -5.78 0.07 13.00
C TYR A 317 -5.84 -0.64 14.36
N PHE A 318 -6.54 -1.77 14.40
CA PHE A 318 -6.61 -2.66 15.56
C PHE A 318 -5.84 -3.94 15.26
N HIS A 319 -4.94 -4.30 16.15
CA HIS A 319 -3.99 -5.39 15.95
C HIS A 319 -4.63 -6.74 16.26
N ASP A 320 -4.25 -7.76 15.50
CA ASP A 320 -4.54 -9.15 15.86
C ASP A 320 -3.64 -9.62 17.00
N ILE A 321 -4.21 -9.66 18.21
CA ILE A 321 -3.47 -10.10 19.39
C ILE A 321 -3.38 -11.62 19.41
N ASN A 322 -2.16 -12.15 19.29
CA ASN A 322 -1.91 -13.57 19.46
C ASN A 322 -2.09 -13.98 20.94
N ARG A 323 -3.20 -14.67 21.23
CA ARG A 323 -3.54 -15.17 22.58
C ARG A 323 -2.97 -16.56 22.92
N THR A 324 -2.22 -17.18 22.02
CA THR A 324 -1.55 -18.47 22.31
C THR A 324 -0.19 -18.30 22.96
N ARG A 325 0.34 -17.06 23.02
CA ARG A 325 1.60 -16.71 23.68
C ARG A 325 1.35 -15.65 24.74
N THR A 326 2.10 -15.69 25.82
CA THR A 326 2.06 -14.69 26.90
C THR A 326 3.40 -13.97 26.99
N ILE A 327 3.38 -12.77 27.57
CA ILE A 327 4.55 -12.06 28.03
C ILE A 327 4.58 -12.23 29.55
N GLU A 328 5.64 -12.85 30.06
CA GLU A 328 5.86 -12.96 31.51
C GLU A 328 6.48 -11.65 32.02
N GLN A 329 5.61 -10.72 32.40
CA GLN A 329 5.91 -9.32 32.62
C GLN A 329 6.31 -9.02 34.08
N ILE A 330 7.40 -8.28 34.28
CA ILE A 330 7.75 -7.77 35.62
C ILE A 330 6.68 -6.78 36.11
N PRO A 331 6.24 -6.86 37.38
CA PRO A 331 5.26 -5.95 37.97
C PRO A 331 5.92 -4.61 38.33
N LEU A 332 6.42 -3.89 37.33
CA LEU A 332 7.13 -2.62 37.48
C LEU A 332 6.62 -1.61 36.46
N ILE A 333 6.36 -0.39 36.92
CA ILE A 333 6.12 0.78 36.06
C ILE A 333 7.36 1.68 36.14
N ALA A 334 7.98 1.97 35.01
CA ALA A 334 9.15 2.85 34.95
C ALA A 334 9.24 3.57 33.61
N ASP A 335 10.00 4.67 33.58
CA ASP A 335 10.30 5.39 32.34
C ASP A 335 11.59 4.83 31.72
N VAL A 336 11.45 4.09 30.63
CA VAL A 336 12.60 3.61 29.87
C VAL A 336 13.16 4.70 28.96
N GLU A 337 12.30 5.48 28.30
CA GLU A 337 12.68 6.44 27.24
C GLU A 337 13.65 7.51 27.76
N LYS A 338 13.40 8.06 28.96
CA LYS A 338 14.25 9.09 29.58
C LYS A 338 15.36 8.54 30.46
N GLY A 339 15.63 7.23 30.40
CA GLY A 339 16.78 6.61 31.06
C GLY A 339 16.62 6.40 32.57
N GLU A 340 15.39 6.46 33.13
CA GLU A 340 15.15 6.05 34.53
C GLU A 340 15.36 4.53 34.70
N TYR A 341 15.22 3.76 33.62
CA TYR A 341 15.49 2.31 33.58
C TYR A 341 16.76 2.00 32.79
N THR A 342 17.82 1.61 33.49
CA THR A 342 19.15 1.37 32.90
C THR A 342 19.41 -0.11 32.58
N LEU A 343 20.52 -0.40 31.89
CA LEU A 343 20.95 -1.78 31.67
C LEU A 343 21.26 -2.52 32.98
N SER A 344 21.74 -1.78 34.00
CA SER A 344 21.95 -2.33 35.34
C SER A 344 20.63 -2.74 35.99
N ASP A 345 19.58 -1.92 35.83
CA ASP A 345 18.25 -2.24 36.37
C ASP A 345 17.64 -3.45 35.66
N TYR A 346 17.79 -3.53 34.34
CA TYR A 346 17.38 -4.70 33.57
C TYR A 346 18.04 -5.98 34.08
N ASN A 347 19.37 -5.98 34.22
CA ASN A 347 20.12 -7.14 34.71
C ASN A 347 19.76 -7.50 36.15
N LYS A 348 19.62 -6.50 37.02
CA LYS A 348 19.18 -6.69 38.41
C LYS A 348 17.79 -7.32 38.46
N ASN A 349 16.84 -6.81 37.68
CA ASN A 349 15.47 -7.30 37.65
C ASN A 349 15.36 -8.69 37.03
N LYS A 350 16.20 -9.01 36.03
CA LYS A 350 16.32 -10.36 35.48
C LYS A 350 16.64 -11.39 36.57
N SER A 351 17.52 -11.05 37.50
CA SER A 351 17.85 -11.91 38.64
C SER A 351 16.80 -11.86 39.77
N LEU A 352 16.16 -10.71 40.00
CA LEU A 352 15.20 -10.52 41.09
C LEU A 352 13.84 -11.18 40.84
N TYR A 353 13.34 -11.07 39.60
CA TYR A 353 12.04 -11.56 39.17
C TYR A 353 12.20 -12.88 38.40
N THR A 354 12.19 -13.97 39.15
CA THR A 354 11.96 -15.33 38.62
C THR A 354 10.60 -15.42 37.95
N GLU A 355 10.38 -16.40 37.07
CA GLU A 355 9.12 -16.56 36.31
C GLU A 355 7.87 -16.50 37.21
N GLU A 356 7.91 -17.17 38.37
CA GLU A 356 6.80 -17.19 39.36
C GLU A 356 6.42 -15.81 39.93
N LYS A 357 7.32 -14.82 39.85
CA LYS A 357 7.10 -13.45 40.33
C LYS A 357 6.63 -12.51 39.24
N ARG A 358 6.48 -12.99 38.00
CA ARG A 358 6.05 -12.22 36.84
C ARG A 358 4.55 -12.38 36.62
N LEU A 359 3.96 -11.37 35.98
CA LEU A 359 2.57 -11.33 35.59
C LEU A 359 2.45 -11.86 34.17
N SER A 360 1.68 -12.92 33.97
CA SER A 360 1.38 -13.40 32.62
C SER A 360 0.36 -12.46 31.96
N ILE A 361 0.78 -11.76 30.90
CA ILE A 361 -0.06 -10.79 30.18
C ILE A 361 -0.03 -11.03 28.67
N HIS A 362 -0.95 -10.39 27.96
CA HIS A 362 -0.84 -10.17 26.52
C HIS A 362 -0.72 -8.68 26.23
N PRO A 363 -0.06 -8.27 25.13
CA PRO A 363 -0.33 -6.97 24.53
C PRO A 363 -1.82 -6.83 24.25
N SER A 364 -2.30 -5.60 24.16
CA SER A 364 -3.72 -5.33 23.98
C SER A 364 -3.94 -4.20 23.01
N ASN A 365 -5.11 -4.16 22.36
CA ASN A 365 -5.59 -2.93 21.76
C ASN A 365 -6.14 -1.98 22.84
N ALA A 366 -6.30 -0.71 22.49
CA ALA A 366 -6.94 0.26 23.36
C ALA A 366 -8.33 -0.24 23.80
N SER A 367 -8.60 -0.20 25.11
CA SER A 367 -9.90 -0.65 25.66
C SER A 367 -11.06 0.29 25.32
N LEU A 368 -10.75 1.52 24.92
CA LEU A 368 -11.68 2.47 24.34
C LEU A 368 -11.12 2.85 22.96
N PRO A 369 -11.95 2.81 21.88
CA PRO A 369 -11.50 3.24 20.57
C PRO A 369 -11.04 4.71 20.62
N ALA A 370 -10.24 5.16 19.66
CA ALA A 370 -9.68 6.52 19.59
C ALA A 370 -8.78 6.99 20.75
N ARG A 371 -8.70 6.28 21.90
CA ARG A 371 -7.95 6.75 23.09
C ARG A 371 -6.48 7.11 22.79
N GLY A 372 -5.84 6.33 21.92
CA GLY A 372 -4.45 6.53 21.51
C GLY A 372 -4.28 7.41 20.27
N ILE A 373 -5.36 7.93 19.67
CA ILE A 373 -5.32 8.68 18.41
C ILE A 373 -5.84 10.10 18.62
N LYS A 374 -5.10 11.09 18.15
CA LYS A 374 -5.53 12.50 18.17
C LYS A 374 -5.07 13.22 16.91
N ILE A 375 -5.84 14.22 16.48
CA ILE A 375 -5.37 15.17 15.46
C ILE A 375 -4.78 16.41 16.16
N ALA A 376 -3.64 16.89 15.69
CA ALA A 376 -3.06 18.15 16.16
C ALA A 376 -4.07 19.30 15.99
N LYS A 377 -4.05 20.30 16.88
CA LYS A 377 -5.01 21.42 16.82
C LYS A 377 -4.96 22.20 15.51
N ASP A 378 -3.76 22.33 14.95
CA ASP A 378 -3.49 22.93 13.64
C ASP A 378 -3.65 21.96 12.46
N ARG A 379 -4.04 20.70 12.75
CA ARG A 379 -4.21 19.59 11.82
C ARG A 379 -2.94 19.19 11.05
N SER A 380 -1.76 19.55 11.58
CA SER A 380 -0.48 19.28 10.94
C SER A 380 -0.01 17.82 11.04
N TYR A 381 -0.55 17.03 11.97
CA TYR A 381 -0.22 15.62 12.13
C TYR A 381 -1.31 14.82 12.86
N ILE A 382 -1.27 13.50 12.66
CA ILE A 382 -1.95 12.49 13.49
C ILE A 382 -0.99 12.07 14.60
N SER A 383 -1.43 12.15 15.85
CA SER A 383 -0.69 11.67 17.03
C SER A 383 -1.14 10.25 17.37
N MET A 384 -0.17 9.36 17.58
CA MET A 384 -0.39 8.00 18.09
C MET A 384 0.29 7.86 19.46
N SER A 385 -0.44 7.42 20.47
CA SER A 385 0.07 7.27 21.85
C SER A 385 -0.20 5.86 22.37
N ASN A 386 0.86 5.17 22.78
CA ASN A 386 0.76 4.04 23.70
C ASN A 386 0.64 4.61 25.13
N PRO A 387 -0.52 4.49 25.82
CA PRO A 387 -0.77 5.22 27.05
C PRO A 387 0.12 4.80 28.24
N ALA A 388 0.43 5.76 29.11
CA ALA A 388 1.08 5.53 30.39
C ALA A 388 0.21 4.68 31.36
N CYS A 389 0.88 3.88 32.19
CA CYS A 389 0.31 3.17 33.31
C CYS A 389 0.47 3.97 34.61
N LYS A 390 -0.59 4.07 35.42
CA LYS A 390 -0.57 4.78 36.71
C LYS A 390 -0.39 3.86 37.91
N ASP A 391 -0.91 2.64 37.82
CA ASP A 391 -0.86 1.61 38.86
C ASP A 391 -0.77 0.22 38.23
N LEU A 392 -0.23 -0.73 38.99
CA LEU A 392 -0.02 -2.11 38.50
C LEU A 392 -1.32 -2.91 38.37
N ALA A 393 -2.38 -2.55 39.10
CA ALA A 393 -3.64 -3.28 39.07
C ALA A 393 -4.36 -3.15 37.71
N SER A 394 -4.12 -2.04 37.00
CA SER A 394 -4.72 -1.74 35.70
C SER A 394 -3.71 -1.61 34.56
N ALA A 395 -2.42 -1.88 34.82
CA ALA A 395 -1.34 -1.69 33.85
C ALA A 395 -1.50 -2.58 32.61
N LYS A 396 -1.27 -1.99 31.44
CA LYS A 396 -1.37 -2.66 30.14
C LYS A 396 -0.28 -2.18 29.18
N LYS A 397 0.14 -3.09 28.31
CA LYS A 397 0.90 -2.77 27.10
C LYS A 397 -0.10 -2.65 25.94
N GLU A 398 -0.55 -1.42 25.68
CA GLU A 398 -1.54 -1.13 24.62
C GLU A 398 -0.83 -0.76 23.31
N ASN A 399 -1.17 -1.42 22.21
CA ASN A 399 -0.72 -1.13 20.85
C ASN A 399 -1.59 -0.03 20.22
N VAL A 400 -1.02 0.74 19.30
CA VAL A 400 -1.74 1.79 18.55
C VAL A 400 -1.26 1.82 17.09
N GLY A 401 -2.18 2.09 16.17
CA GLY A 401 -1.87 2.22 14.76
C GLY A 401 -2.94 2.92 13.96
N ILE A 402 -2.58 3.30 12.74
CA ILE A 402 -3.50 3.80 11.73
C ILE A 402 -3.26 3.09 10.40
N ARG A 403 -4.30 2.96 9.60
CA ARG A 403 -4.30 2.38 8.26
C ARG A 403 -4.91 3.37 7.27
N ALA A 404 -4.30 3.53 6.10
CA ALA A 404 -4.91 4.29 5.02
C ALA A 404 -6.12 3.53 4.45
N ARG A 405 -7.18 4.27 4.12
CA ARG A 405 -8.43 3.71 3.58
C ARG A 405 -8.44 3.61 2.05
N ILE A 406 -7.42 4.19 1.41
CA ILE A 406 -7.17 4.10 -0.04
C ILE A 406 -5.91 3.24 -0.24
N GLY A 407 -5.98 2.29 -1.16
CA GLY A 407 -4.86 1.44 -1.53
C GLY A 407 -4.43 1.66 -2.97
N PHE A 408 -3.18 1.33 -3.26
CA PHE A 408 -2.59 1.39 -4.59
C PHE A 408 -1.81 0.11 -4.90
N SER A 409 -1.58 -0.15 -6.19
CA SER A 409 -0.67 -1.19 -6.66
C SER A 409 0.61 -0.54 -7.17
N TYR A 410 1.74 -0.95 -6.61
CA TYR A 410 3.04 -0.30 -6.78
C TYR A 410 3.04 1.15 -6.23
N GLY A 411 4.17 1.82 -6.33
CA GLY A 411 4.33 3.20 -5.89
C GLY A 411 5.58 3.43 -5.05
N LYS A 412 5.95 4.70 -4.90
CA LYS A 412 6.96 5.15 -3.96
C LYS A 412 6.29 5.77 -2.76
N TYR A 413 6.11 4.98 -1.71
CA TYR A 413 5.45 5.37 -0.47
C TYR A 413 6.46 6.01 0.44
N ARG A 414 6.38 7.33 0.62
CA ARG A 414 7.28 8.10 1.48
C ARG A 414 6.49 8.72 2.62
N ALA A 415 6.82 8.33 3.85
CA ALA A 415 6.17 8.83 5.04
C ALA A 415 7.08 9.75 5.85
N LYS A 416 6.53 10.89 6.27
CA LYS A 416 7.16 11.83 7.19
C LYS A 416 6.64 11.54 8.60
N ILE A 417 7.44 10.84 9.41
CA ILE A 417 7.01 10.29 10.70
C ILE A 417 8.01 10.66 11.79
N LYS A 418 7.50 11.00 12.97
CA LYS A 418 8.24 11.02 14.23
C LYS A 418 7.80 9.83 15.06
N PHE A 419 8.59 8.76 15.10
CA PHE A 419 8.33 7.65 16.01
C PHE A 419 8.79 7.99 17.44
N PRO A 420 8.21 7.35 18.48
CA PRO A 420 8.73 7.43 19.84
C PRO A 420 10.16 6.88 19.90
N GLN A 421 10.97 7.37 20.84
CA GLN A 421 12.34 6.90 20.96
C GLN A 421 12.35 5.42 21.39
N LEU A 422 13.07 4.61 20.63
CA LEU A 422 13.06 3.15 20.79
C LEU A 422 14.00 2.65 21.89
N VAL A 423 15.13 3.34 22.05
CA VAL A 423 16.26 2.94 22.87
C VAL A 423 16.79 4.14 23.63
N ASN A 424 17.09 3.97 24.91
CA ASN A 424 17.58 5.04 25.77
C ASN A 424 19.12 5.18 25.75
N ALA A 425 19.66 6.13 26.52
CA ALA A 425 21.10 6.37 26.60
C ALA A 425 21.91 5.18 27.18
N SER A 426 21.26 4.22 27.85
CA SER A 426 21.89 2.98 28.29
C SER A 426 21.74 1.83 27.27
N GLY A 427 21.18 2.10 26.09
CA GLY A 427 20.93 1.09 25.05
C GLY A 427 19.73 0.19 25.33
N VAL A 428 18.92 0.49 26.36
CA VAL A 428 17.77 -0.33 26.75
C VAL A 428 16.57 0.01 25.88
N TRP A 429 15.91 -1.03 25.40
CA TRP A 429 14.70 -0.97 24.58
C TRP A 429 13.47 -0.58 25.40
N CYS A 430 12.63 0.32 24.87
CA CYS A 430 11.35 0.71 25.50
C CYS A 430 10.22 -0.30 25.32
N GLY A 431 10.44 -1.38 24.57
CA GLY A 431 9.47 -2.46 24.37
C GLY A 431 8.59 -2.32 23.12
N LEU A 432 8.73 -1.24 22.34
CA LEU A 432 7.98 -1.05 21.10
C LEU A 432 8.71 -1.61 19.87
N THR A 433 7.99 -2.18 18.92
CA THR A 433 8.38 -2.17 17.51
C THR A 433 7.62 -1.02 16.86
N ASN A 434 8.34 -0.15 16.17
CA ASN A 434 7.73 0.91 15.38
C ASN A 434 7.74 0.48 13.92
N ALA A 435 6.59 0.47 13.26
CA ALA A 435 6.48 -0.03 11.89
C ALA A 435 5.85 0.96 10.92
N PHE A 436 6.36 0.96 9.69
CA PHE A 436 5.78 1.59 8.51
C PHE A 436 5.72 0.51 7.43
N TRP A 437 4.52 0.07 7.08
CA TRP A 437 4.34 -1.15 6.29
C TRP A 437 3.19 -1.02 5.30
N LEU A 438 3.22 -1.85 4.27
CA LEU A 438 2.16 -2.01 3.30
C LEU A 438 1.55 -3.38 3.52
N ALA A 439 0.22 -3.47 3.61
CA ALA A 439 -0.48 -4.74 3.73
C ALA A 439 -1.64 -4.82 2.74
N TYR A 440 -1.91 -6.03 2.26
CA TYR A 440 -3.03 -6.33 1.36
C TYR A 440 -4.34 -5.68 1.80
N GLN A 441 -5.12 -5.18 0.84
CA GLN A 441 -6.34 -4.44 1.15
C GLN A 441 -7.51 -5.33 1.59
N SER A 442 -7.72 -6.47 0.94
CA SER A 442 -8.89 -7.33 1.16
C SER A 442 -8.58 -8.81 0.90
N ASP A 443 -9.25 -9.69 1.64
CA ASP A 443 -9.24 -11.15 1.42
C ASP A 443 -10.08 -11.59 0.21
N ALA A 444 -10.85 -10.66 -0.39
CA ALA A 444 -11.69 -10.98 -1.54
C ALA A 444 -10.87 -11.28 -2.81
N LYS A 445 -11.42 -12.15 -3.68
CA LYS A 445 -10.74 -12.65 -4.89
C LYS A 445 -10.16 -11.55 -5.79
N TRP A 446 -10.78 -10.37 -5.82
CA TRP A 446 -10.31 -9.24 -6.64
C TRP A 446 -8.91 -8.75 -6.24
N ASN A 447 -8.51 -8.98 -4.99
CA ASN A 447 -7.21 -8.58 -4.45
C ASN A 447 -6.21 -9.74 -4.35
N ALA A 448 -6.43 -10.81 -5.10
CA ALA A 448 -5.52 -11.95 -5.13
C ALA A 448 -4.20 -11.59 -5.83
N ARG A 449 -3.09 -12.14 -5.33
CA ARG A 449 -1.78 -12.08 -5.99
C ARG A 449 -1.78 -12.92 -7.27
N ARG A 450 -0.79 -12.68 -8.14
CA ARG A 450 -0.43 -13.62 -9.20
C ARG A 450 -0.26 -15.03 -8.62
N ALA A 451 -0.70 -16.04 -9.36
CA ALA A 451 -0.48 -17.43 -8.97
C ALA A 451 1.02 -17.68 -8.74
N CYS A 452 1.35 -18.27 -7.61
CA CYS A 452 2.65 -18.89 -7.43
C CYS A 452 2.66 -20.18 -8.27
N GLY A 453 3.78 -20.48 -8.94
CA GLY A 453 3.93 -21.63 -9.84
C GLY A 453 3.71 -22.99 -9.15
N THR A 454 4.26 -24.06 -9.70
CA THR A 454 3.87 -25.46 -9.39
C THR A 454 3.81 -25.85 -7.91
N LYS A 455 4.59 -25.21 -7.02
CA LYS A 455 4.55 -25.49 -5.57
C LYS A 455 3.52 -24.66 -4.78
N GLY A 456 3.13 -23.48 -5.26
CA GLY A 456 2.24 -22.57 -4.53
C GLY A 456 2.90 -21.78 -3.38
N TYR A 457 2.16 -20.81 -2.85
CA TYR A 457 2.46 -20.05 -1.63
C TYR A 457 2.26 -20.92 -0.38
N VAL A 458 3.12 -20.82 0.63
CA VAL A 458 2.86 -21.38 1.95
C VAL A 458 1.68 -20.64 2.58
N LYS A 459 0.69 -21.39 3.09
CA LYS A 459 -0.48 -20.79 3.72
C LYS A 459 -0.07 -19.94 4.92
N GLN A 460 -0.74 -18.82 5.07
CA GLN A 460 -0.64 -17.99 6.25
C GLN A 460 -1.46 -18.64 7.37
N SER A 461 -0.91 -19.66 7.99
CA SER A 461 -1.43 -20.25 9.22
C SER A 461 -0.56 -19.83 10.41
N LYS A 462 -1.12 -19.89 11.62
CA LYS A 462 -0.50 -19.30 12.83
C LYS A 462 0.82 -19.95 13.26
N ASN A 463 1.24 -21.06 12.62
CA ASN A 463 2.48 -21.77 12.94
C ASN A 463 3.45 -21.78 11.75
N ASP A 464 4.72 -21.49 11.99
CA ASP A 464 5.78 -21.46 10.95
C ASP A 464 6.23 -22.86 10.49
N ASN A 465 5.78 -23.92 11.18
CA ASN A 465 6.08 -25.31 10.84
C ASN A 465 5.10 -25.91 9.83
N GLU A 466 4.08 -25.17 9.41
CA GLU A 466 3.10 -25.67 8.46
C GLU A 466 3.62 -25.57 7.02
N THR A 467 3.50 -26.69 6.30
CA THR A 467 3.98 -26.84 4.92
C THR A 467 2.85 -26.80 3.91
N GLU A 468 1.61 -26.51 4.34
CA GLU A 468 0.47 -26.48 3.42
C GLU A 468 0.61 -25.32 2.45
N ARG A 469 0.40 -25.60 1.16
CA ARG A 469 0.55 -24.61 0.09
C ARG A 469 -0.75 -24.39 -0.67
N GLN A 470 -0.88 -23.21 -1.25
CA GLN A 470 -2.00 -22.80 -2.09
C GLN A 470 -1.49 -22.01 -3.30
N THR A 471 -2.10 -22.23 -4.46
CA THR A 471 -1.65 -21.61 -5.72
C THR A 471 -1.76 -20.09 -5.69
N VAL A 472 -2.79 -19.56 -5.01
CA VAL A 472 -3.10 -18.13 -4.94
C VAL A 472 -3.25 -17.71 -3.48
N SER A 473 -2.82 -16.50 -3.16
CA SER A 473 -3.04 -15.87 -1.86
C SER A 473 -3.41 -14.40 -2.06
N ASN A 474 -4.26 -13.88 -1.18
CA ASN A 474 -4.54 -12.45 -1.08
C ASN A 474 -3.49 -11.72 -0.23
N TYR A 475 -2.82 -12.43 0.67
CA TYR A 475 -1.91 -11.81 1.62
C TYR A 475 -0.59 -11.41 0.96
N SER A 476 -0.26 -10.14 1.14
CA SER A 476 1.00 -9.51 0.80
C SER A 476 1.31 -8.47 1.87
N GLU A 477 2.59 -8.36 2.18
CA GLU A 477 3.08 -7.42 3.17
C GLU A 477 4.52 -7.01 2.84
N ILE A 478 4.83 -5.72 2.99
CA ILE A 478 6.15 -5.13 2.80
C ILE A 478 6.44 -4.16 3.95
N ASP A 479 7.52 -4.41 4.69
CA ASP A 479 7.70 -3.77 6.00
C ASP A 479 8.97 -2.94 6.10
N ILE A 480 8.86 -1.85 6.87
CA ILE A 480 9.93 -1.27 7.66
C ILE A 480 9.57 -1.47 9.12
N GLU A 481 10.34 -2.28 9.84
CA GLU A 481 10.19 -2.48 11.28
C GLU A 481 11.45 -2.06 12.02
N MET A 482 11.28 -1.18 13.01
CA MET A 482 12.37 -0.73 13.87
C MET A 482 12.26 -1.41 15.23
N ILE A 483 13.28 -2.20 15.58
CA ILE A 483 13.29 -3.06 16.76
C ILE A 483 14.69 -3.13 17.38
N LYS A 484 14.77 -3.42 18.67
CA LYS A 484 16.04 -3.72 19.33
C LYS A 484 16.36 -5.21 19.22
N THR A 485 17.13 -5.57 18.21
CA THR A 485 17.71 -6.91 18.01
C THR A 485 19.16 -6.79 17.50
N SER A 486 19.79 -7.90 17.16
CA SER A 486 21.09 -7.91 16.49
C SER A 486 20.95 -7.67 14.98
N LYS A 487 21.86 -6.87 14.42
CA LYS A 487 22.04 -6.76 12.97
C LYS A 487 22.59 -8.05 12.34
N LEU A 488 23.24 -8.89 13.13
CA LEU A 488 23.77 -10.19 12.74
C LEU A 488 22.72 -11.28 13.02
N TRP A 489 22.61 -12.24 12.10
CA TRP A 489 21.67 -13.36 12.19
C TRP A 489 22.22 -14.54 13.01
N GLU A 490 23.53 -14.78 12.97
CA GLU A 490 24.17 -15.93 13.61
C GLU A 490 24.52 -15.68 15.08
N LYS A 491 24.23 -16.68 15.94
CA LYS A 491 24.43 -16.59 17.39
C LYS A 491 25.91 -16.55 17.78
N ASP A 492 26.77 -17.34 17.12
CA ASP A 492 28.20 -17.40 17.44
C ASP A 492 28.90 -16.08 17.11
N SER A 493 28.40 -15.37 16.10
CA SER A 493 28.85 -14.04 15.70
C SER A 493 28.47 -12.93 16.70
N LEU A 494 27.56 -13.18 17.66
CA LEU A 494 27.24 -12.24 18.75
C LEU A 494 28.39 -12.06 19.75
N GLY A 495 29.32 -13.02 19.86
CA GLY A 495 30.51 -12.85 20.69
C GLY A 495 31.41 -11.69 20.20
N LEU A 496 31.32 -11.36 18.91
CA LEU A 496 32.09 -10.29 18.25
C LEU A 496 31.33 -8.95 18.22
N TYR A 497 30.02 -8.97 18.52
CA TYR A 497 29.13 -7.83 18.40
C TYR A 497 28.13 -7.84 19.55
N ASN A 498 28.23 -6.85 20.45
CA ASN A 498 27.37 -6.77 21.63
C ASN A 498 26.17 -5.82 21.40
N PRO A 499 24.99 -6.33 21.01
CA PRO A 499 23.81 -5.49 20.83
C PRO A 499 23.25 -4.93 22.15
N PHE A 500 23.59 -5.48 23.31
CA PHE A 500 23.07 -5.02 24.61
C PHE A 500 23.67 -3.68 25.05
N GLY A 501 24.96 -3.47 24.77
CA GLY A 501 25.68 -2.25 25.15
C GLY A 501 25.66 -1.16 24.09
N ASN A 502 25.28 -1.48 22.85
CA ASN A 502 25.19 -0.48 21.80
C ASN A 502 23.87 0.29 21.91
N GLN A 503 23.92 1.59 21.71
CA GLN A 503 22.73 2.42 21.62
C GLN A 503 21.97 2.21 20.31
N GLU A 504 22.52 1.52 19.30
CA GLU A 504 21.83 1.30 18.02
C GLU A 504 20.55 0.46 18.11
N PHE A 505 19.71 0.58 17.09
CA PHE A 505 18.58 -0.31 16.85
C PHE A 505 18.65 -0.88 15.44
N VAL A 506 17.84 -1.89 15.14
CA VAL A 506 17.78 -2.53 13.83
C VAL A 506 16.55 -2.04 13.09
N LEU A 507 16.75 -1.68 11.82
CA LEU A 507 15.69 -1.54 10.85
C LEU A 507 15.66 -2.83 10.02
N ALA A 508 14.55 -3.55 10.07
CA ALA A 508 14.26 -4.72 9.26
C ALA A 508 13.44 -4.29 8.03
N CYS A 509 13.90 -4.71 6.86
CA CYS A 509 13.18 -4.58 5.59
C CYS A 509 12.68 -5.97 5.22
N THR A 510 11.37 -6.19 5.19
CA THR A 510 10.78 -7.51 5.02
C THR A 510 9.82 -7.53 3.83
N ASN A 511 9.87 -8.59 3.03
CA ASN A 511 8.83 -8.91 2.04
C ASN A 511 8.19 -10.26 2.39
N TRP A 512 6.88 -10.28 2.56
CA TRP A 512 6.10 -11.49 2.79
C TRP A 512 5.71 -12.14 1.46
N ASP A 513 6.68 -12.81 0.86
CA ASP A 513 6.48 -13.58 -0.38
C ASP A 513 5.83 -14.95 -0.18
N LEU A 514 5.49 -15.28 1.07
CA LEU A 514 4.89 -16.52 1.53
C LEU A 514 5.65 -17.75 1.02
N ALA A 515 6.98 -17.63 0.93
CA ALA A 515 7.86 -18.69 0.45
C ALA A 515 7.44 -19.25 -0.92
N CYS A 516 6.97 -18.38 -1.82
CA CYS A 516 6.75 -18.75 -3.21
C CYS A 516 8.09 -19.01 -3.92
N PRO A 517 8.36 -20.23 -4.40
CA PRO A 517 9.67 -20.60 -4.94
C PRO A 517 9.78 -20.36 -6.46
N VAL A 518 9.03 -19.39 -6.99
CA VAL A 518 9.13 -18.92 -8.38
C VAL A 518 10.42 -18.16 -8.68
N PRO A 519 10.95 -17.30 -7.77
CA PRO A 519 12.18 -16.55 -8.04
C PRO A 519 13.33 -17.49 -8.43
N GLN A 520 14.11 -17.11 -9.45
CA GLN A 520 15.25 -17.90 -9.95
C GLN A 520 16.22 -18.30 -8.83
N ASP A 521 16.28 -17.44 -7.83
CA ASP A 521 17.36 -17.26 -6.90
C ASP A 521 16.79 -17.33 -5.48
N PHE A 522 15.73 -18.16 -5.33
CA PHE A 522 14.95 -18.38 -4.14
C PHE A 522 15.81 -18.93 -2.99
N ASN A 523 15.82 -18.20 -1.87
CA ASN A 523 16.57 -18.59 -0.68
C ASN A 523 15.86 -19.75 0.04
N THR A 524 16.50 -20.92 0.10
CA THR A 524 16.01 -22.13 0.79
C THR A 524 16.44 -22.24 2.26
N GLY A 525 17.17 -21.24 2.77
CA GLY A 525 17.63 -21.18 4.15
C GLY A 525 18.95 -20.42 4.29
N GLY A 526 19.09 -19.67 5.37
CA GLY A 526 20.32 -18.96 5.71
C GLY A 526 20.46 -17.59 5.03
N ILE A 527 21.69 -17.08 5.00
CA ILE A 527 22.01 -15.72 4.56
C ILE A 527 22.47 -15.71 3.11
N ARG A 528 21.90 -14.80 2.31
CA ARG A 528 22.28 -14.53 0.93
C ARG A 528 22.70 -13.08 0.76
N GLN A 529 23.79 -12.83 0.04
CA GLN A 529 24.23 -11.47 -0.26
C GLN A 529 23.68 -11.01 -1.61
N VAL A 530 23.21 -9.78 -1.68
CA VAL A 530 22.81 -9.09 -2.92
C VAL A 530 23.45 -7.71 -2.96
N SER A 531 23.68 -7.20 -4.18
CA SER A 531 24.23 -5.86 -4.37
C SER A 531 23.27 -4.97 -5.13
N TYR A 532 23.16 -3.72 -4.69
CA TYR A 532 22.44 -2.67 -5.38
C TYR A 532 23.22 -1.36 -5.28
N LYS A 533 23.50 -0.75 -6.44
CA LYS A 533 24.28 0.50 -6.56
C LYS A 533 25.58 0.50 -5.74
N GLY A 534 26.29 -0.64 -5.72
CA GLY A 534 27.56 -0.81 -5.01
C GLY A 534 27.45 -1.05 -3.50
N GLN A 535 26.25 -1.02 -2.92
CA GLN A 535 26.00 -1.42 -1.53
C GLN A 535 25.66 -2.92 -1.47
N GLN A 536 26.06 -3.59 -0.39
CA GLN A 536 25.76 -5.00 -0.13
C GLN A 536 24.63 -5.10 0.91
N PHE A 537 23.71 -6.05 0.69
CA PHE A 537 22.62 -6.35 1.59
C PHE A 537 22.58 -7.84 1.86
N SER A 538 22.38 -8.19 3.14
CA SER A 538 22.20 -9.56 3.58
C SER A 538 20.71 -9.87 3.68
N LEU A 539 20.24 -10.83 2.88
CA LEU A 539 18.88 -11.35 2.89
C LEU A 539 18.86 -12.66 3.66
N HIS A 540 17.86 -12.84 4.52
CA HIS A 540 17.76 -14.03 5.34
C HIS A 540 16.35 -14.61 5.28
N ARG A 541 16.29 -15.93 5.08
CA ARG A 541 15.09 -16.76 5.25
C ARG A 541 15.47 -17.94 6.14
N TRP A 542 14.69 -18.22 7.17
CA TRP A 542 15.01 -19.30 8.13
C TRP A 542 14.99 -20.69 7.48
N THR A 543 13.98 -20.96 6.66
CA THR A 543 13.76 -22.22 5.95
C THR A 543 13.10 -21.94 4.60
N ASP A 544 13.07 -22.90 3.68
CA ASP A 544 12.34 -22.81 2.41
C ASP A 544 10.80 -22.74 2.55
N THR A 545 10.28 -22.86 3.77
CA THR A 545 8.86 -22.67 4.13
C THR A 545 8.61 -21.40 4.93
N TYR A 546 9.64 -20.72 5.43
CA TYR A 546 9.46 -19.50 6.20
C TYR A 546 8.96 -18.38 5.28
N ARG A 547 7.83 -17.77 5.66
CA ARG A 547 6.98 -16.96 4.78
C ARG A 547 7.57 -15.60 4.36
N ALA A 548 8.62 -15.15 5.02
CA ALA A 548 9.19 -13.83 4.79
C ALA A 548 10.67 -13.92 4.39
N LEU A 549 11.10 -12.98 3.55
CA LEU A 549 12.51 -12.70 3.30
C LEU A 549 12.83 -11.35 3.93
N THR A 550 13.88 -11.29 4.76
CA THR A 550 14.20 -10.10 5.55
C THR A 550 15.65 -9.67 5.35
N SER A 551 15.87 -8.35 5.26
CA SER A 551 17.18 -7.73 5.41
C SER A 551 17.23 -6.88 6.67
N ARG A 552 18.42 -6.72 7.26
CA ARG A 552 18.62 -5.94 8.49
C ARG A 552 19.78 -4.97 8.33
N ILE A 553 19.60 -3.77 8.87
CA ILE A 553 20.67 -2.79 9.07
C ILE A 553 20.56 -2.18 10.47
N ALA A 554 21.70 -1.86 11.07
CA ALA A 554 21.71 -1.10 12.32
C ALA A 554 21.70 0.41 12.04
N LEU A 555 20.91 1.15 12.81
CA LEU A 555 20.78 2.59 12.75
C LEU A 555 21.07 3.24 14.11
N SER A 556 21.57 4.47 14.06
CA SER A 556 21.81 5.29 15.25
C SER A 556 20.50 5.84 15.83
N PRO A 557 20.35 5.95 17.16
CA PRO A 557 19.19 6.57 17.80
C PRO A 557 19.00 8.04 17.47
N LYS A 558 20.01 8.71 16.90
CA LYS A 558 19.91 10.10 16.44
C LYS A 558 18.76 10.35 15.46
N VAL A 559 18.27 9.30 14.80
CA VAL A 559 17.02 9.34 14.02
C VAL A 559 15.85 9.87 14.86
N PHE A 560 15.79 9.49 16.14
CA PHE A 560 14.75 9.93 17.08
C PHE A 560 15.02 11.29 17.72
N GLU A 561 16.14 11.96 17.44
CA GLU A 561 16.41 13.32 17.96
C GLU A 561 15.77 14.39 17.06
N GLN A 562 15.49 14.06 15.80
CA GLN A 562 14.88 14.97 14.82
C GLN A 562 13.37 15.17 15.09
N ASP A 563 12.79 16.28 14.63
CA ASP A 563 11.34 16.53 14.74
C ASP A 563 10.48 15.53 13.93
N TYR A 564 11.10 14.92 12.92
CA TYR A 564 10.59 13.83 12.08
C TYR A 564 11.74 13.19 11.30
N TYR A 565 11.47 12.06 10.68
CA TYR A 565 12.33 11.38 9.73
C TYR A 565 11.50 10.86 8.56
N TYR A 566 12.15 10.59 7.43
CA TYR A 566 11.51 10.01 6.26
C TYR A 566 11.78 8.52 6.19
N TYR A 567 10.72 7.78 5.89
CA TYR A 567 10.73 6.34 5.66
C TYR A 567 10.10 6.07 4.31
N GLU A 568 10.77 5.31 3.45
CA GLU A 568 10.33 5.09 2.08
C GLU A 568 10.35 3.61 1.71
N ILE A 569 9.25 3.14 1.14
CA ILE A 569 9.12 1.86 0.45
C ILE A 569 8.83 2.19 -1.03
N GLU A 570 9.81 1.97 -1.90
CA GLU A 570 9.60 2.00 -3.35
C GLU A 570 9.32 0.58 -3.82
N TRP A 571 8.05 0.29 -4.07
CA TRP A 571 7.58 -0.99 -4.55
C TRP A 571 7.30 -0.90 -6.04
N LYS A 572 8.12 -1.60 -6.83
CA LYS A 572 8.02 -1.68 -8.28
C LYS A 572 7.55 -3.07 -8.71
N PRO A 573 7.18 -3.27 -9.99
CA PRO A 573 6.79 -4.58 -10.50
C PRO A 573 7.84 -5.69 -10.32
N THR A 574 9.13 -5.33 -10.27
CA THR A 574 10.26 -6.29 -10.28
C THR A 574 11.23 -6.15 -9.11
N GLU A 575 11.06 -5.13 -8.26
CA GLU A 575 11.98 -4.85 -7.13
C GLU A 575 11.29 -4.06 -6.02
N ILE A 576 11.84 -4.15 -4.81
CA ILE A 576 11.48 -3.35 -3.65
C ILE A 576 12.75 -2.70 -3.10
N ILE A 577 12.69 -1.39 -2.89
CA ILE A 577 13.80 -0.60 -2.37
C ILE A 577 13.33 0.16 -1.14
N TRP A 578 14.08 0.06 -0.05
CA TRP A 578 13.79 0.77 1.19
C TRP A 578 14.79 1.89 1.42
N ARG A 579 14.31 3.06 1.81
CA ARG A 579 15.16 4.22 2.14
C ARG A 579 14.71 4.90 3.41
N VAL A 580 15.66 5.51 4.11
CA VAL A 580 15.36 6.37 5.26
C VAL A 580 16.30 7.57 5.31
N GLY A 581 15.84 8.73 5.75
CA GLY A 581 16.65 9.95 5.78
C GLY A 581 15.99 11.14 6.49
N PRO A 582 16.75 12.20 6.81
CA PRO A 582 16.19 13.41 7.43
C PRO A 582 15.37 14.26 6.45
N SER A 583 15.58 14.09 5.15
CA SER A 583 14.84 14.73 4.06
C SER A 583 14.83 13.83 2.82
N PRO A 584 13.88 14.00 1.87
CA PRO A 584 13.79 13.15 0.68
C PRO A 584 15.08 13.08 -0.15
N ASP A 585 15.83 14.18 -0.24
CA ASP A 585 17.11 14.29 -0.96
C ASP A 585 18.30 13.69 -0.19
N LYS A 586 18.13 13.34 1.08
CA LYS A 586 19.17 12.80 1.97
C LYS A 586 18.87 11.39 2.48
N MET A 587 17.93 10.69 1.84
CA MET A 587 17.65 9.31 2.22
C MET A 587 18.72 8.36 1.69
N GLN A 588 19.14 7.43 2.55
CA GLN A 588 20.05 6.35 2.19
C GLN A 588 19.25 5.06 1.94
N VAL A 589 19.75 4.21 1.03
CA VAL A 589 19.17 2.88 0.81
C VAL A 589 19.52 1.98 1.99
N VAL A 590 18.51 1.38 2.60
CA VAL A 590 18.64 0.51 3.78
C VAL A 590 18.21 -0.93 3.53
N GLY A 591 17.55 -1.19 2.40
CA GLY A 591 17.17 -2.53 1.97
C GLY A 591 16.93 -2.58 0.47
N TYR A 592 17.12 -3.77 -0.10
CA TYR A 592 16.90 -4.06 -1.52
C TYR A 592 16.54 -5.53 -1.72
N MET A 593 15.50 -5.80 -2.51
CA MET A 593 15.13 -7.14 -2.97
C MET A 593 14.61 -7.05 -4.41
N SER A 594 14.87 -8.05 -5.24
CA SER A 594 14.34 -8.13 -6.61
C SER A 594 13.55 -9.41 -6.85
N GLU A 595 12.87 -9.47 -7.99
CA GLU A 595 12.15 -10.67 -8.45
C GLU A 595 13.04 -11.90 -8.63
N LYS A 596 14.37 -11.74 -8.62
CA LYS A 596 15.32 -12.85 -8.59
C LYS A 596 15.29 -13.58 -7.26
N GLU A 597 15.21 -12.86 -6.14
CA GLU A 597 15.31 -13.43 -4.79
C GLU A 597 13.95 -13.71 -4.14
N THR A 598 12.93 -12.93 -4.49
CA THR A 598 11.64 -12.93 -3.80
C THR A 598 10.48 -12.72 -4.76
N SER A 599 9.30 -13.30 -4.45
CA SER A 599 8.10 -13.02 -5.23
C SER A 599 7.57 -11.63 -4.85
N ILE A 600 7.62 -10.72 -5.81
CA ILE A 600 7.13 -9.35 -5.66
C ILE A 600 5.59 -9.37 -5.68
N PRO A 601 4.91 -8.82 -4.66
CA PRO A 601 3.45 -8.73 -4.68
C PRO A 601 2.97 -7.80 -5.81
N ASN A 602 1.78 -8.05 -6.34
CA ASN A 602 1.16 -7.27 -7.42
C ASN A 602 -0.30 -6.84 -7.15
N ASN A 603 -0.84 -7.20 -6.00
CA ASN A 603 -2.19 -6.87 -5.56
C ASN A 603 -2.24 -5.56 -4.76
N GLN A 604 -3.41 -4.93 -4.62
CA GLN A 604 -3.55 -3.62 -3.98
C GLN A 604 -3.26 -3.71 -2.46
N MET A 605 -2.46 -2.77 -1.96
CA MET A 605 -2.09 -2.68 -0.55
C MET A 605 -2.44 -1.30 0.04
N ASN A 606 -2.75 -1.27 1.34
CA ASN A 606 -2.87 -0.06 2.12
C ASN A 606 -1.60 0.18 2.93
N VAL A 607 -1.27 1.44 3.16
CA VAL A 607 -0.20 1.81 4.08
C VAL A 607 -0.70 1.79 5.53
N ILE A 608 0.13 1.27 6.43
CA ILE A 608 -0.14 1.13 7.86
C ILE A 608 1.06 1.67 8.64
N VAL A 609 0.77 2.38 9.74
CA VAL A 609 1.78 2.83 10.70
C VAL A 609 1.39 2.35 12.09
N THR A 610 2.28 1.68 12.80
CA THR A 610 1.99 1.10 14.12
C THR A 610 3.11 1.33 15.14
N GLN A 611 2.73 1.30 16.42
CA GLN A 611 3.60 1.28 17.59
C GLN A 611 3.14 0.14 18.50
N GLU A 612 3.94 -0.92 18.56
CA GLU A 612 3.46 -2.22 19.05
C GLU A 612 4.39 -2.85 20.08
N PHE A 613 3.82 -3.35 21.17
CA PHE A 613 4.53 -4.25 22.07
C PHE A 613 4.49 -5.67 21.50
N HIS A 614 5.59 -6.14 20.92
CA HIS A 614 5.71 -7.51 20.39
C HIS A 614 6.44 -8.46 21.32
N TYR A 615 6.33 -9.76 21.02
CA TYR A 615 7.14 -10.80 21.63
C TYR A 615 8.56 -10.74 21.07
N SER A 616 9.55 -10.51 21.95
CA SER A 616 10.97 -10.43 21.58
C SER A 616 11.48 -11.68 20.83
N SER A 617 10.91 -12.85 21.15
CA SER A 617 11.17 -14.13 20.47
C SER A 617 10.88 -14.13 18.96
N TRP A 618 10.12 -13.17 18.43
CA TRP A 618 9.89 -13.03 16.99
C TRP A 618 11.13 -12.52 16.25
N TRP A 619 12.03 -11.82 16.96
CA TRP A 619 13.20 -11.17 16.40
C TRP A 619 14.49 -11.81 16.88
N LEU A 620 14.78 -13.00 16.35
CA LEU A 620 16.02 -13.71 16.68
C LEU A 620 17.26 -13.05 16.06
N PRO A 621 18.41 -13.02 16.76
CA PRO A 621 18.56 -13.44 18.15
C PRO A 621 17.98 -12.41 19.13
N GLU A 622 17.34 -12.91 20.18
CA GLU A 622 16.71 -12.08 21.21
C GLU A 622 17.76 -11.32 22.04
N VAL A 623 17.66 -9.99 22.08
CA VAL A 623 18.54 -9.12 22.87
C VAL A 623 17.89 -8.80 24.20
N PHE A 624 16.71 -8.18 24.19
CA PHE A 624 15.95 -7.93 25.41
C PHE A 624 14.72 -8.81 25.46
N GLU A 625 14.45 -9.38 26.64
CA GLU A 625 13.20 -10.08 26.90
C GLU A 625 12.10 -9.05 27.15
N GLN A 626 11.04 -9.10 26.36
CA GLN A 626 9.94 -8.14 26.45
C GLN A 626 9.31 -8.10 27.86
N GLY A 627 9.27 -9.24 28.55
CA GLY A 627 8.75 -9.36 29.91
C GLY A 627 9.57 -8.63 30.97
N LEU A 628 10.84 -8.38 30.71
CA LEU A 628 11.74 -7.63 31.61
C LEU A 628 11.77 -6.13 31.32
N ILE A 629 11.06 -5.68 30.29
CA ILE A 629 10.83 -4.26 30.01
C ILE A 629 9.59 -3.81 30.79
N PRO A 630 9.69 -2.82 31.69
CA PRO A 630 8.59 -2.40 32.56
C PRO A 630 7.39 -1.85 31.77
N PHE A 631 6.25 -1.75 32.44
CA PHE A 631 5.11 -1.00 31.92
C PHE A 631 5.47 0.49 31.76
N PRO A 632 4.98 1.16 30.71
CA PRO A 632 5.37 2.54 30.43
C PRO A 632 4.83 3.49 31.50
N LYS A 633 5.72 4.25 32.16
CA LYS A 633 5.35 5.32 33.11
C LYS A 633 4.86 6.61 32.42
N ARG A 634 5.17 6.77 31.13
CA ARG A 634 4.80 7.91 30.30
C ARG A 634 4.21 7.43 28.99
N ASP A 635 3.38 8.27 28.38
CA ASP A 635 2.86 8.04 27.03
C ASP A 635 4.03 7.94 26.04
N LEU A 636 4.06 6.88 25.23
CA LEU A 636 5.02 6.75 24.13
C LEU A 636 4.34 7.28 22.87
N VAL A 637 4.78 8.46 22.42
CA VAL A 637 4.05 9.24 21.41
C VAL A 637 4.82 9.30 20.09
N GLY A 638 4.16 8.91 19.01
CA GLY A 638 4.58 9.20 17.65
C GLY A 638 3.63 10.17 16.95
N LYS A 639 4.11 10.73 15.83
CA LYS A 639 3.39 11.70 15.00
C LYS A 639 3.59 11.37 13.52
N ILE A 640 2.49 11.39 12.77
CA ILE A 640 2.48 11.15 11.33
C ILE A 640 2.02 12.43 10.67
N TYR A 641 2.93 13.07 9.93
CA TYR A 641 2.67 14.37 9.31
C TYR A 641 2.01 14.20 7.95
N GLU A 642 2.56 13.32 7.12
CA GLU A 642 2.14 13.10 5.73
C GLU A 642 2.69 11.78 5.21
N ILE A 643 1.95 11.14 4.30
CA ILE A 643 2.44 10.03 3.46
C ILE A 643 2.17 10.40 2.01
N THR A 644 3.22 10.51 1.21
CA THR A 644 3.13 10.74 -0.23
C THR A 644 3.37 9.45 -0.99
N ILE A 645 2.58 9.20 -2.04
CA ILE A 645 2.77 8.06 -2.95
C ILE A 645 3.04 8.65 -4.33
N GLU A 646 4.24 8.41 -4.85
CA GLU A 646 4.74 8.94 -6.13
C GLU A 646 4.89 7.87 -7.19
#